data_AF-A0A0B0PW11-F1
#
_entry.id   AF-A0A0B0PW11-F1
#
_cell.length_a   1.000
_cell.length_b   1.000
_cell.length_c   1.000
_cell.angle_alpha   90.00
_cell.angle_beta   90.00
_cell.angle_gamma   90.00
#
_symmetry.space_group_name_H-M   'P 1'
#
loop_
_entity.id
_entity.type
_entity.pdbx_description
1 polymer ?
#
loop_
_entity_poly.entity_id
_entity_poly.type
_entity_poly.pdbx_seq_one_letter_code
_entity_poly.pdbx_strand_id
1 'polypeptide(L)'
;MAAKCSICFFCYGFNGLSEGNYGNDVDSWKKNVSMFLPSRRRLLPVCCKIQRRNLSSYNRRQGRKPPFERIRPSAKLQPNSDDEFDPEHSVPNNGDMEPSVNCEKTFEDDVDTRGDAEHTDEKNSGTQSASAIETNRDVKHADEQITDSSAQSAVAKASAINGVGAELLSSVQPDNLIGMIKNAERNILLLNQARVHALEDLHKILSEKETLKGEINNLEKRLAEADAQIKFASQEKVHAELLEDQLENLQNELINRGGSGKSELELYENRSKISNEGALLAHDGHVHSLSKEVDSLRTENLALKYDIQALKSMLSNLKNTDKRIVTLENESSFLESSMKELESKLSVSQQESSNISTLKTECKDLWAKVENLQLLLDKATKQADQAILVLQQNQDLRKKVDKLEESLEAATVFKASSEKTQQYNELMQQKIKLLEERLQKSDQEIYSYVQLYQESIKEFRDTLNSLKEESKKRALDEPVDDMPWEFWSCLLLTIDGWVLENKILNSEAVPLREMVWKRDRRICDAYVMCKEKTEDEVISTFLQLISSQASPGLHVIHIAAEMAPVAKVGGLGDVVTGLGKALQKKGHLVEIVLPKYDCMQYDRVRDLRVLDATVYSYFDGKLFQNKVWTGTVEGLPVYFIEPHHPSKFFWRGQYYGEQDDFKRFSFFSRAALELLLQAGKKPDIIHCHDWQTAFVAPLYWDLYFPKGLNSARICFTCHNFEYQGAAPASELASCGLDVQQLNRPDRMQDNSAYDRVNPIKGAIVFSNIVTTVSPTYAQEVRTAEGGKGLHSTLNFHSKKFMGILNGIDTDAWDPATDIFLKVQYTANDLQGKAENKAAMRRHLRLSSADDSQPLVGCITRLVPQKGVHLIRHAIYRTLEMGGQFVLLGSSPVPHIQREFEGIANQFQDHEHIRLILKYDESLSRYIYAASDMFIIPSIFEPCGLTQMIAMRYGSVPIVRKTGGLNDSVFDVDDDTIPYQYRNGFTFTTPDEQGLNGALDRAFNLYNNDSETWQQLVRKDMNIDFSWHSSASQYEELYAKSVARARAATSRT
;
A
#
# COMPACT_ATOMS: atom_id res chain seq x y z
N MET A 1 46.52 -35.36 38.74
CA MET A 1 47.04 -36.74 38.74
C MET A 1 46.55 -37.46 37.49
N ALA A 2 46.97 -38.70 37.23
CA ALA A 2 47.06 -39.28 35.88
C ALA A 2 45.90 -40.21 35.47
N ALA A 3 46.00 -40.77 34.23
CA ALA A 3 45.05 -41.64 33.50
C ALA A 3 43.74 -40.91 33.06
N LYS A 4 43.47 -40.55 31.79
CA LYS A 4 43.61 -41.14 30.43
C LYS A 4 42.65 -42.30 30.08
N CYS A 5 41.96 -42.10 28.93
CA CYS A 5 41.40 -43.10 27.99
C CYS A 5 40.13 -43.88 28.39
N SER A 6 39.24 -44.30 27.48
CA SER A 6 38.91 -43.86 26.09
C SER A 6 37.76 -44.72 25.52
N ILE A 7 37.00 -44.17 24.54
CA ILE A 7 36.42 -44.87 23.36
C ILE A 7 35.27 -45.92 23.58
N CYS A 8 34.04 -45.44 23.35
CA CYS A 8 33.09 -45.82 22.27
C CYS A 8 32.57 -47.27 22.00
N PHE A 9 31.55 -47.31 21.12
CA PHE A 9 31.10 -48.37 20.18
C PHE A 9 29.99 -49.38 20.56
N PHE A 10 28.76 -49.01 20.12
CA PHE A 10 27.92 -49.72 19.11
C PHE A 10 26.98 -50.91 19.43
N CYS A 11 25.83 -50.83 18.74
CA CYS A 11 24.98 -51.86 18.10
C CYS A 11 24.36 -53.06 18.86
N TYR A 12 23.02 -53.13 18.73
CA TYR A 12 22.27 -54.21 18.04
C TYR A 12 22.94 -55.59 17.87
N GLY A 13 22.29 -56.66 18.34
CA GLY A 13 22.71 -58.04 18.02
C GLY A 13 21.92 -59.20 18.63
N PHE A 14 20.63 -59.33 18.28
CA PHE A 14 19.80 -60.55 18.25
C PHE A 14 20.11 -61.79 19.15
N ASN A 15 19.06 -62.19 19.89
CA ASN A 15 18.61 -63.57 20.20
C ASN A 15 19.59 -64.69 20.60
N GLY A 16 19.29 -65.34 21.74
CA GLY A 16 19.50 -66.79 21.84
C GLY A 16 19.37 -67.42 23.23
N LEU A 17 18.19 -68.01 23.52
CA LEU A 17 17.99 -69.12 24.48
C LEU A 17 18.28 -68.84 25.98
N SER A 18 17.78 -69.59 26.96
CA SER A 18 16.52 -70.35 27.09
C SER A 18 16.38 -70.83 28.54
N GLU A 19 15.19 -70.68 29.15
CA GLU A 19 14.69 -71.47 30.31
C GLU A 19 15.50 -71.38 31.64
N GLY A 20 14.90 -71.44 32.83
CA GLY A 20 13.48 -71.54 33.23
C GLY A 20 13.37 -71.78 34.74
N ASN A 21 12.15 -71.93 35.26
CA ASN A 21 11.80 -72.28 36.66
C ASN A 21 12.17 -71.24 37.75
N TYR A 22 11.43 -71.03 38.85
CA TYR A 22 10.04 -71.32 39.28
C TYR A 22 9.72 -70.27 40.37
N GLY A 23 8.49 -69.85 40.67
CA GLY A 23 7.16 -70.22 40.17
C GLY A 23 6.05 -69.41 40.89
N ASN A 24 4.79 -69.87 40.74
CA ASN A 24 3.58 -69.46 41.49
C ASN A 24 3.01 -68.05 41.17
N ASP A 25 1.70 -67.77 41.12
CA ASP A 25 0.47 -68.60 41.10
C ASP A 25 -0.70 -67.70 40.61
N VAL A 26 -1.77 -68.16 39.94
CA VAL A 26 -2.10 -69.47 39.35
C VAL A 26 -3.04 -69.24 38.13
N ASP A 27 -3.25 -70.25 37.28
CA ASP A 27 -4.04 -70.17 36.02
C ASP A 27 -5.45 -70.79 36.15
N SER A 28 -6.45 -70.28 35.41
CA SER A 28 -7.32 -71.11 34.52
C SER A 28 -8.58 -70.42 33.92
N TRP A 29 -8.51 -70.22 32.60
CA TRP A 29 -9.48 -70.73 31.59
C TRP A 29 -10.93 -70.20 31.38
N LYS A 30 -11.14 -69.79 30.10
CA LYS A 30 -12.26 -70.14 29.16
C LYS A 30 -13.60 -69.35 29.14
N LYS A 31 -13.74 -68.62 28.00
CA LYS A 31 -14.89 -68.53 27.06
C LYS A 31 -16.32 -68.18 27.56
N ASN A 32 -16.71 -66.95 27.25
CA ASN A 32 -17.95 -66.52 26.58
C ASN A 32 -19.32 -67.14 26.98
N VAL A 33 -20.10 -66.40 27.80
CA VAL A 33 -21.57 -66.24 27.67
C VAL A 33 -21.91 -64.76 27.96
N SER A 34 -23.10 -64.29 27.55
CA SER A 34 -23.52 -62.89 27.46
C SER A 34 -24.52 -62.44 28.55
N MET A 35 -24.82 -61.13 28.54
CA MET A 35 -25.94 -60.42 29.21
C MET A 35 -25.93 -60.33 30.75
N PHE A 36 -26.06 -59.11 31.29
CA PHE A 36 -27.37 -58.57 31.74
C PHE A 36 -27.28 -57.04 31.98
N LEU A 37 -28.38 -56.32 31.72
CA LEU A 37 -28.54 -54.87 31.97
C LEU A 37 -29.26 -54.62 33.31
N PRO A 38 -29.11 -53.41 33.90
CA PRO A 38 -30.32 -52.60 34.07
C PRO A 38 -30.16 -51.07 33.89
N SER A 39 -30.81 -50.56 32.83
CA SER A 39 -31.66 -49.34 32.79
C SER A 39 -31.36 -48.07 33.63
N ARG A 40 -31.12 -46.97 32.90
CA ARG A 40 -31.80 -45.64 32.98
C ARG A 40 -32.49 -45.21 34.30
N ARG A 41 -32.07 -44.03 34.81
CA ARG A 41 -32.91 -42.85 35.21
C ARG A 41 -32.04 -41.59 34.97
N ARG A 42 -32.43 -40.54 34.24
CA ARG A 42 -33.59 -39.61 34.31
C ARG A 42 -33.60 -38.67 35.55
N LEU A 43 -32.98 -37.51 35.39
CA LEU A 43 -33.48 -36.18 35.83
C LEU A 43 -33.26 -35.23 34.62
N LEU A 44 -34.25 -34.99 33.75
CA LEU A 44 -35.39 -34.06 33.85
C LEU A 44 -34.99 -32.57 33.94
N PRO A 45 -35.26 -31.77 32.89
CA PRO A 45 -35.35 -30.32 32.98
C PRO A 45 -36.74 -29.85 33.42
N VAL A 46 -36.82 -28.72 34.14
CA VAL A 46 -37.98 -27.81 34.39
C VAL A 46 -37.43 -26.76 35.39
N CYS A 47 -37.42 -25.44 35.22
CA CYS A 47 -38.31 -24.44 34.59
C CYS A 47 -39.47 -23.94 35.49
N CYS A 48 -39.26 -22.83 36.23
CA CYS A 48 -40.32 -21.85 36.51
C CYS A 48 -39.82 -20.49 37.05
N LYS A 49 -40.23 -19.42 36.34
CA LYS A 49 -40.90 -18.18 36.81
C LYS A 49 -40.42 -17.42 38.06
N ILE A 50 -40.30 -16.09 37.88
CA ILE A 50 -40.78 -14.92 38.69
C ILE A 50 -39.76 -13.77 38.57
N GLN A 51 -40.10 -12.51 38.21
CA GLN A 51 -41.33 -11.90 37.66
C GLN A 51 -40.96 -10.62 36.87
N ARG A 52 -41.93 -9.99 36.18
CA ARG A 52 -41.92 -8.54 35.91
C ARG A 52 -42.82 -7.84 36.93
N ARG A 53 -42.35 -6.79 37.62
CA ARG A 53 -43.19 -5.64 38.02
C ARG A 53 -42.39 -4.45 38.55
N ASN A 54 -42.91 -3.25 38.28
CA ASN A 54 -42.48 -1.99 38.87
C ASN A 54 -42.96 -1.92 40.34
N LEU A 55 -42.27 -1.17 41.21
CA LEU A 55 -42.81 0.06 41.83
C LEU A 55 -41.85 0.69 42.84
N SER A 56 -42.08 1.98 43.08
CA SER A 56 -41.35 2.84 44.01
C SER A 56 -41.88 2.76 45.45
N SER A 57 -40.98 2.80 46.44
CA SER A 57 -41.15 3.54 47.70
C SER A 57 -39.79 3.59 48.45
N TYR A 58 -39.21 4.71 48.85
CA TYR A 58 -39.64 5.74 49.81
C TYR A 58 -39.94 5.22 51.23
N ASN A 59 -38.98 5.33 52.15
CA ASN A 59 -38.95 6.41 53.18
C ASN A 59 -37.90 6.26 54.30
N ARG A 60 -37.15 7.35 54.57
CA ARG A 60 -36.83 7.95 55.91
C ARG A 60 -36.02 7.10 56.92
N ARG A 61 -35.32 7.66 57.93
CA ARG A 61 -34.98 9.03 58.42
C ARG A 61 -33.56 8.89 59.04
N GLN A 62 -32.70 9.90 59.24
CA GLN A 62 -32.85 11.20 59.94
C GLN A 62 -31.85 12.23 59.34
N GLY A 63 -31.94 13.55 59.53
CA GLY A 63 -33.05 14.32 60.09
C GLY A 63 -32.69 15.45 61.08
N ARG A 64 -32.05 16.56 60.65
CA ARG A 64 -32.11 17.88 61.34
C ARG A 64 -31.79 19.06 60.39
N LYS A 65 -32.23 20.26 60.82
CA LYS A 65 -32.30 21.61 60.18
C LYS A 65 -32.36 22.62 61.36
N PRO A 66 -32.47 23.95 61.17
CA PRO A 66 -31.79 24.95 60.31
C PRO A 66 -31.11 26.00 61.27
N PRO A 67 -31.04 27.36 61.09
CA PRO A 67 -31.34 28.28 59.97
C PRO A 67 -30.29 29.38 59.65
N PHE A 68 -30.66 30.26 58.70
CA PHE A 68 -30.36 31.70 58.47
C PHE A 68 -29.51 32.44 59.53
N GLU A 69 -28.73 33.49 59.19
CA GLU A 69 -29.18 34.67 58.41
C GLU A 69 -28.03 35.48 57.70
N ARG A 70 -28.39 36.59 57.02
CA ARG A 70 -27.50 37.56 56.35
C ARG A 70 -26.93 38.61 57.34
N ILE A 71 -25.86 39.33 56.95
CA ILE A 71 -25.77 40.81 57.06
C ILE A 71 -24.57 41.39 56.27
N ARG A 72 -24.74 42.61 55.72
CA ARG A 72 -23.78 43.53 55.05
C ARG A 72 -23.64 44.78 55.95
N PRO A 73 -22.59 45.65 55.90
CA PRO A 73 -22.25 46.48 54.72
C PRO A 73 -20.73 46.89 54.69
N SER A 74 -20.20 47.98 54.07
CA SER A 74 -20.74 49.19 53.39
C SER A 74 -19.69 49.91 52.51
N ALA A 75 -20.13 50.59 51.43
CA ALA A 75 -19.49 51.75 50.75
C ALA A 75 -18.11 51.55 50.07
N LYS A 76 -17.75 52.12 48.91
CA LYS A 76 -18.35 53.07 47.92
C LYS A 76 -17.52 52.89 46.59
N LEU A 77 -17.77 53.50 45.41
CA LEU A 77 -18.70 54.54 44.93
C LEU A 77 -19.12 54.22 43.45
N GLN A 78 -19.18 55.22 42.56
CA GLN A 78 -19.46 55.23 41.10
C GLN A 78 -18.93 56.58 40.52
N PRO A 79 -19.05 56.96 39.22
CA PRO A 79 -19.67 56.31 38.03
C PRO A 79 -18.58 55.69 37.09
N ASN A 80 -18.73 55.23 35.82
CA ASN A 80 -19.79 54.95 34.82
C ASN A 80 -19.16 53.94 33.78
N SER A 81 -19.76 53.38 32.71
CA SER A 81 -21.13 53.35 32.13
C SER A 81 -21.24 52.22 31.08
N ASP A 82 -22.44 51.65 30.96
CA ASP A 82 -23.28 51.34 29.78
C ASP A 82 -22.65 50.69 28.50
N ASP A 83 -23.21 49.64 27.86
CA ASP A 83 -24.32 48.73 28.24
C ASP A 83 -24.37 47.42 27.39
N GLU A 84 -24.88 46.33 27.98
CA GLU A 84 -25.72 45.20 27.47
C GLU A 84 -25.41 44.44 26.13
N PHE A 85 -25.70 43.14 25.91
CA PHE A 85 -26.26 42.01 26.70
C PHE A 85 -25.82 40.61 26.16
N ASP A 86 -26.19 39.52 26.86
CA ASP A 86 -25.95 38.08 26.59
C ASP A 86 -27.35 37.35 26.45
N PRO A 87 -27.62 36.02 26.57
CA PRO A 87 -26.82 34.78 26.50
C PRO A 87 -27.50 33.55 25.76
N GLU A 88 -26.84 32.38 25.81
CA GLU A 88 -27.34 30.96 25.93
C GLU A 88 -28.60 30.41 25.17
N HIS A 89 -28.50 29.20 24.53
CA HIS A 89 -29.09 27.90 25.01
C HIS A 89 -29.14 26.68 24.02
N SER A 90 -29.41 25.52 24.61
CA SER A 90 -29.42 24.08 24.23
C SER A 90 -30.16 23.49 22.98
N VAL A 91 -29.46 22.55 22.30
CA VAL A 91 -29.79 21.13 21.94
C VAL A 91 -31.19 20.60 22.38
N PRO A 92 -32.05 19.91 21.56
CA PRO A 92 -31.91 18.44 21.33
C PRO A 92 -32.59 17.68 20.12
N ASN A 93 -32.03 16.49 19.83
CA ASN A 93 -32.65 15.19 19.43
C ASN A 93 -33.35 14.85 18.08
N ASN A 94 -32.91 13.68 17.55
CA ASN A 94 -33.64 12.54 16.95
C ASN A 94 -34.29 12.62 15.54
N GLY A 95 -34.09 11.54 14.76
CA GLY A 95 -34.93 11.15 13.61
C GLY A 95 -34.25 10.13 12.67
N ASP A 96 -34.63 8.85 12.73
CA ASP A 96 -34.11 7.78 11.85
C ASP A 96 -34.82 7.72 10.49
N MET A 97 -34.10 7.39 9.39
CA MET A 97 -34.56 6.46 8.33
C MET A 97 -33.49 6.18 7.24
N GLU A 98 -33.14 4.90 7.07
CA GLU A 98 -32.75 4.27 5.78
C GLU A 98 -34.06 3.90 4.99
N PRO A 99 -34.08 3.37 3.72
CA PRO A 99 -32.98 2.70 3.00
C PRO A 99 -32.91 2.76 1.42
N SER A 100 -31.72 2.45 0.88
CA SER A 100 -31.39 1.52 -0.25
C SER A 100 -32.03 1.56 -1.67
N VAL A 101 -31.33 0.93 -2.65
CA VAL A 101 -31.80 0.45 -4.00
C VAL A 101 -32.01 1.56 -5.06
N ASN A 102 -31.58 1.51 -6.34
CA ASN A 102 -30.70 0.65 -7.18
C ASN A 102 -29.95 1.60 -8.18
N CYS A 103 -28.79 1.33 -8.81
CA CYS A 103 -28.31 0.23 -9.66
C CYS A 103 -28.86 0.21 -11.11
N GLU A 104 -28.00 -0.18 -12.08
CA GLU A 104 -28.27 -0.46 -13.52
C GLU A 104 -28.43 0.75 -14.49
N LYS A 105 -28.04 0.75 -15.79
CA LYS A 105 -27.16 -0.12 -16.64
C LYS A 105 -26.85 0.55 -18.01
N THR A 106 -26.31 -0.24 -18.95
CA THR A 106 -26.12 -0.06 -20.43
C THR A 106 -24.97 0.85 -20.89
N PHE A 107 -24.00 0.43 -21.72
CA PHE A 107 -23.90 -0.50 -22.90
C PHE A 107 -24.18 0.17 -24.25
N GLU A 108 -23.25 -0.04 -25.21
CA GLU A 108 -23.45 -0.23 -26.67
C GLU A 108 -24.07 0.95 -27.50
N ASP A 109 -23.71 1.18 -28.78
CA ASP A 109 -22.49 0.86 -29.55
C ASP A 109 -22.48 1.69 -30.88
N ASP A 110 -21.50 1.43 -31.75
CA ASP A 110 -21.60 1.40 -33.24
C ASP A 110 -21.60 2.67 -34.16
N VAL A 111 -20.67 2.58 -35.14
CA VAL A 111 -20.84 2.75 -36.61
C VAL A 111 -20.60 4.10 -37.34
N ASP A 112 -19.68 4.01 -38.31
CA ASP A 112 -19.44 4.75 -39.58
C ASP A 112 -20.02 6.17 -39.81
N THR A 113 -19.16 7.07 -40.30
CA THR A 113 -19.09 7.30 -41.77
C THR A 113 -17.79 7.99 -42.25
N ARG A 114 -17.53 7.88 -43.57
CA ARG A 114 -16.36 8.45 -44.28
C ARG A 114 -16.59 9.91 -44.71
N GLY A 115 -15.51 10.64 -44.95
CA GLY A 115 -15.51 11.90 -45.72
C GLY A 115 -14.10 12.36 -46.08
N ASP A 116 -13.77 12.38 -47.38
CA ASP A 116 -12.47 12.78 -47.92
C ASP A 116 -12.38 14.31 -48.19
N ALA A 117 -11.15 14.86 -48.24
CA ALA A 117 -10.60 15.62 -49.40
C ALA A 117 -9.42 16.59 -49.07
N GLU A 118 -8.37 16.52 -49.91
CA GLU A 118 -7.56 17.62 -50.52
C GLU A 118 -6.83 18.67 -49.61
N HIS A 119 -5.49 18.80 -49.68
CA HIS A 119 -4.65 19.59 -50.63
C HIS A 119 -4.82 21.15 -50.50
N THR A 120 -3.80 22.02 -50.58
CA THR A 120 -2.44 21.98 -51.20
C THR A 120 -1.31 22.72 -50.42
N ASP A 121 -0.08 22.44 -50.86
CA ASP A 121 1.24 23.14 -50.84
C ASP A 121 1.28 24.70 -50.67
N GLU A 122 2.39 25.37 -50.29
CA GLU A 122 3.76 25.37 -50.90
C GLU A 122 4.91 26.04 -50.06
N LYS A 123 6.17 25.60 -50.32
CA LYS A 123 7.45 26.39 -50.42
C LYS A 123 8.12 27.07 -49.19
N ASN A 124 9.46 27.24 -49.10
CA ASN A 124 10.65 26.62 -49.76
C ASN A 124 12.01 26.97 -49.06
N SER A 125 13.12 26.45 -49.59
CA SER A 125 14.57 26.65 -49.28
C SER A 125 15.12 25.90 -48.06
N GLY A 126 16.37 25.37 -48.04
CA GLY A 126 17.50 25.38 -49.00
C GLY A 126 18.83 25.72 -48.27
N THR A 127 20.02 25.14 -48.51
CA THR A 127 20.58 24.54 -49.74
C THR A 127 21.93 23.81 -49.47
N GLN A 128 22.18 22.63 -50.07
CA GLN A 128 23.50 21.96 -50.38
C GLN A 128 24.47 21.50 -49.25
N SER A 129 25.39 20.51 -49.43
CA SER A 129 25.50 19.38 -50.40
C SER A 129 26.69 18.42 -50.12
N ALA A 130 26.55 17.14 -50.53
CA ALA A 130 27.53 16.20 -51.17
C ALA A 130 28.97 15.98 -50.59
N SER A 131 29.63 14.80 -50.52
CA SER A 131 29.46 13.38 -50.95
C SER A 131 30.46 12.85 -52.02
N ALA A 132 31.36 11.93 -51.63
CA ALA A 132 32.10 10.93 -52.43
C ALA A 132 32.76 9.93 -51.43
N ILE A 133 32.86 8.59 -51.55
CA ILE A 133 32.76 7.59 -52.65
C ILE A 133 34.00 7.48 -53.55
N GLU A 134 34.82 6.45 -53.31
CA GLU A 134 35.41 5.45 -54.24
C GLU A 134 36.43 4.57 -53.45
N THR A 135 36.16 3.31 -53.11
CA THR A 135 36.26 2.04 -53.87
C THR A 135 37.68 1.55 -54.24
N ASN A 136 38.11 0.46 -53.60
CA ASN A 136 38.85 -0.69 -54.17
C ASN A 136 38.83 -1.85 -53.13
N ARG A 137 38.34 -3.05 -53.42
CA ARG A 137 38.94 -4.19 -54.18
C ARG A 137 40.03 -4.97 -53.41
N ASP A 138 40.10 -6.30 -53.40
CA ASP A 138 39.16 -7.31 -53.95
C ASP A 138 39.32 -8.71 -53.32
N VAL A 139 38.18 -9.35 -53.03
CA VAL A 139 37.77 -10.73 -53.40
C VAL A 139 38.71 -11.93 -53.17
N LYS A 140 38.22 -12.92 -52.41
CA LYS A 140 37.83 -14.25 -52.97
C LYS A 140 36.82 -15.04 -52.11
N HIS A 141 35.77 -15.52 -52.77
CA HIS A 141 34.85 -16.57 -52.28
C HIS A 141 35.43 -17.96 -52.59
N ALA A 142 35.01 -19.00 -51.84
CA ALA A 142 34.12 -20.06 -52.35
C ALA A 142 33.84 -21.12 -51.26
N ASP A 143 32.70 -21.81 -51.36
CA ASP A 143 32.36 -23.00 -50.57
C ASP A 143 33.16 -24.23 -51.00
N GLU A 144 33.37 -25.16 -50.06
CA GLU A 144 33.07 -26.61 -50.13
C GLU A 144 33.67 -27.27 -48.85
N GLN A 145 33.20 -28.34 -48.23
CA GLN A 145 31.98 -29.15 -48.13
C GLN A 145 32.38 -30.41 -47.29
N ILE A 146 31.44 -31.26 -46.85
CA ILE A 146 31.62 -32.69 -46.49
C ILE A 146 32.10 -33.07 -45.05
N THR A 147 31.47 -34.15 -44.54
CA THR A 147 31.75 -35.01 -43.35
C THR A 147 31.56 -34.47 -41.94
N ASP A 148 30.36 -34.76 -41.41
CA ASP A 148 30.04 -34.96 -39.99
C ASP A 148 30.08 -36.48 -39.65
N SER A 149 29.79 -36.86 -38.39
CA SER A 149 29.84 -38.21 -37.78
C SER A 149 31.27 -38.73 -37.46
N SER A 150 31.52 -39.58 -36.45
CA SER A 150 30.68 -40.39 -35.53
C SER A 150 31.47 -40.66 -34.20
N ALA A 151 31.01 -41.34 -33.13
CA ALA A 151 29.82 -42.15 -32.87
C ALA A 151 29.46 -42.25 -31.35
N GLN A 152 28.21 -42.63 -31.05
CA GLN A 152 27.73 -43.65 -30.06
C GLN A 152 28.65 -44.02 -28.86
N SER A 153 28.29 -43.84 -27.58
CA SER A 153 27.14 -44.29 -26.76
C SER A 153 27.28 -45.66 -26.05
N ALA A 154 27.54 -45.65 -24.73
CA ALA A 154 27.15 -46.64 -23.70
C ALA A 154 27.51 -46.04 -22.32
N VAL A 155 26.68 -45.87 -21.28
CA VAL A 155 25.56 -46.63 -20.66
C VAL A 155 25.99 -47.64 -19.58
N ALA A 156 25.65 -47.29 -18.33
CA ALA A 156 25.39 -48.12 -17.14
C ALA A 156 26.53 -48.71 -16.26
N LYS A 157 26.53 -48.25 -14.99
CA LYS A 157 26.64 -49.02 -13.71
C LYS A 157 27.94 -49.79 -13.38
N ALA A 158 28.37 -49.96 -12.12
CA ALA A 158 28.11 -49.25 -10.83
C ALA A 158 29.02 -49.83 -9.72
N SER A 159 29.16 -49.09 -8.60
CA SER A 159 29.58 -49.55 -7.25
C SER A 159 31.08 -49.64 -6.91
N ALA A 160 31.44 -49.08 -5.73
CA ALA A 160 32.57 -49.44 -4.84
C ALA A 160 34.03 -49.21 -5.35
N ILE A 161 35.05 -48.88 -4.51
CA ILE A 161 35.11 -48.49 -3.08
C ILE A 161 36.41 -47.68 -2.83
N ASN A 162 36.41 -46.78 -1.83
CA ASN A 162 37.54 -46.14 -1.14
C ASN A 162 38.79 -45.60 -1.88
N GLY A 163 39.04 -44.29 -1.68
CA GLY A 163 40.20 -43.84 -0.90
C GLY A 163 41.41 -43.28 -1.64
N VAL A 164 42.06 -42.27 -1.01
CA VAL A 164 43.22 -41.51 -1.53
C VAL A 164 42.83 -40.69 -2.78
N GLY A 165 43.26 -39.45 -3.00
CA GLY A 165 44.30 -38.63 -2.39
C GLY A 165 44.98 -37.85 -3.52
N ALA A 166 45.65 -36.75 -3.22
CA ALA A 166 46.03 -35.77 -4.23
C ALA A 166 46.89 -36.34 -5.39
N GLU A 167 46.38 -36.25 -6.62
CA GLU A 167 47.24 -35.99 -7.77
C GLU A 167 46.51 -35.24 -8.91
N LEU A 168 46.52 -33.91 -8.81
CA LEU A 168 46.45 -33.02 -9.97
C LEU A 168 47.30 -31.76 -9.71
N LEU A 169 48.57 -32.01 -9.39
CA LEU A 169 49.62 -30.99 -9.50
C LEU A 169 49.82 -30.64 -10.98
N SER A 170 49.86 -29.35 -11.31
CA SER A 170 51.10 -28.75 -11.82
C SER A 170 50.96 -27.26 -12.17
N SER A 171 52.10 -26.57 -12.18
CA SER A 171 52.37 -25.32 -12.90
C SER A 171 51.39 -24.16 -12.72
N VAL A 172 51.58 -23.41 -11.63
CA VAL A 172 51.44 -21.96 -11.69
C VAL A 172 52.62 -21.42 -12.52
N GLN A 173 52.39 -21.20 -13.81
CA GLN A 173 53.36 -20.63 -14.76
C GLN A 173 53.67 -19.15 -14.43
N PRO A 174 54.72 -18.54 -15.05
CA PRO A 174 54.94 -17.09 -15.04
C PRO A 174 53.70 -16.28 -15.46
N ASP A 175 52.78 -16.90 -16.22
CA ASP A 175 51.47 -16.38 -16.57
C ASP A 175 50.61 -15.91 -15.39
N ASN A 176 50.83 -16.40 -14.16
CA ASN A 176 50.14 -15.85 -12.98
C ASN A 176 50.79 -14.57 -12.43
N LEU A 177 52.08 -14.32 -12.66
CA LEU A 177 52.67 -13.01 -12.36
C LEU A 177 52.17 -11.98 -13.40
N ILE A 178 52.13 -12.40 -14.67
CA ILE A 178 51.45 -11.65 -15.75
C ILE A 178 49.95 -11.50 -15.43
N GLY A 179 49.31 -12.49 -14.82
CA GLY A 179 47.92 -12.48 -14.40
C GLY A 179 47.64 -11.56 -13.21
N MET A 180 48.57 -11.46 -12.26
CA MET A 180 48.51 -10.49 -11.16
C MET A 180 48.79 -9.07 -11.64
N ILE A 181 49.71 -8.87 -12.58
CA ILE A 181 49.92 -7.58 -13.25
C ILE A 181 48.67 -7.20 -14.05
N LYS A 182 48.13 -8.11 -14.86
CA LYS A 182 46.85 -7.91 -15.57
C LYS A 182 45.68 -7.66 -14.62
N ASN A 183 45.64 -8.25 -13.42
CA ASN A 183 44.64 -7.94 -12.41
C ASN A 183 44.88 -6.60 -11.72
N ALA A 184 46.14 -6.16 -11.54
CA ALA A 184 46.45 -4.81 -11.06
C ALA A 184 46.07 -3.76 -12.11
N GLU A 185 46.41 -3.98 -13.39
CA GLU A 185 45.98 -3.18 -14.52
C GLU A 185 44.44 -3.18 -14.64
N ARG A 186 43.78 -4.34 -14.53
CA ARG A 186 42.32 -4.46 -14.55
C ARG A 186 41.66 -3.79 -13.36
N ASN A 187 42.27 -3.80 -12.17
CA ASN A 187 41.80 -3.06 -11.01
C ASN A 187 41.99 -1.54 -11.17
N ILE A 188 43.09 -1.10 -11.78
CA ILE A 188 43.30 0.31 -12.17
C ILE A 188 42.32 0.73 -13.27
N LEU A 189 42.01 -0.16 -14.21
CA LEU A 189 41.06 0.07 -15.28
C LEU A 189 39.61 0.04 -14.76
N LEU A 190 39.29 -0.79 -13.77
CA LEU A 190 38.03 -0.77 -13.00
C LEU A 190 37.91 0.48 -12.11
N LEU A 191 39.00 0.96 -11.49
CA LEU A 191 38.98 2.23 -10.76
C LEU A 191 38.82 3.43 -11.69
N ASN A 192 39.46 3.40 -12.86
CA ASN A 192 39.26 4.42 -13.89
C ASN A 192 37.87 4.33 -14.52
N GLN A 193 37.31 3.12 -14.73
CA GLN A 193 35.92 2.93 -15.14
C GLN A 193 34.97 3.43 -14.07
N ALA A 194 35.16 3.12 -12.78
CA ALA A 194 34.35 3.67 -11.69
C ALA A 194 34.46 5.20 -11.59
N ARG A 195 35.63 5.78 -11.92
CA ARG A 195 35.80 7.23 -12.01
C ARG A 195 35.16 7.84 -13.26
N VAL A 196 35.12 7.12 -14.38
CA VAL A 196 34.37 7.51 -15.58
C VAL A 196 32.88 7.40 -15.31
N HIS A 197 32.39 6.31 -14.72
CA HIS A 197 31.02 6.15 -14.25
C HIS A 197 30.63 7.27 -13.28
N ALA A 198 31.46 7.61 -12.29
CA ALA A 198 31.19 8.73 -11.39
C ALA A 198 31.19 10.11 -12.09
N LEU A 199 31.87 10.25 -13.24
CA LEU A 199 31.82 11.45 -14.09
C LEU A 199 30.64 11.43 -15.06
N GLU A 200 30.19 10.26 -15.50
CA GLU A 200 28.99 10.01 -16.31
C GLU A 200 27.73 10.18 -15.46
N ASP A 201 27.72 9.70 -14.22
CA ASP A 201 26.70 9.94 -13.20
C ASP A 201 26.66 11.42 -12.81
N LEU A 202 27.82 12.10 -12.70
CA LEU A 202 27.85 13.56 -12.55
C LEU A 202 27.27 14.26 -13.78
N HIS A 203 27.59 13.80 -15.00
CA HIS A 203 27.01 14.32 -16.24
C HIS A 203 25.50 14.06 -16.32
N LYS A 204 25.04 12.91 -15.82
CA LYS A 204 23.65 12.50 -15.75
C LYS A 204 22.90 13.39 -14.77
N ILE A 205 23.41 13.60 -13.56
CA ILE A 205 22.87 14.53 -12.56
C ILE A 205 22.86 15.97 -13.10
N LEU A 206 23.87 16.38 -13.87
CA LEU A 206 23.87 17.69 -14.54
C LEU A 206 22.82 17.75 -15.67
N SER A 207 22.62 16.68 -16.44
CA SER A 207 21.56 16.61 -17.45
C SER A 207 20.18 16.57 -16.82
N GLU A 208 19.99 15.85 -15.71
CA GLU A 208 18.77 15.80 -14.90
C GLU A 208 18.48 17.17 -14.28
N LYS A 209 19.52 17.90 -13.84
CA LYS A 209 19.39 19.30 -13.41
C LYS A 209 18.97 20.23 -14.56
N GLU A 210 19.49 20.03 -15.77
CA GLU A 210 19.11 20.84 -16.93
C GLU A 210 17.72 20.46 -17.48
N THR A 211 17.29 19.19 -17.39
CA THR A 211 15.91 18.78 -17.71
C THR A 211 14.92 19.24 -16.66
N LEU A 212 15.23 19.14 -15.36
CA LEU A 212 14.40 19.70 -14.28
C LEU A 212 14.27 21.21 -14.39
N LYS A 213 15.33 21.91 -14.83
CA LYS A 213 15.29 23.34 -15.14
C LYS A 213 14.49 23.63 -16.42
N GLY A 214 14.53 22.75 -17.41
CA GLY A 214 13.64 22.78 -18.58
C GLY A 214 12.16 22.55 -18.20
N GLU A 215 11.89 21.65 -17.25
CA GLU A 215 10.58 21.42 -16.67
C GLU A 215 10.11 22.64 -15.87
N ILE A 216 10.97 23.26 -15.05
CA ILE A 216 10.66 24.52 -14.36
C ILE A 216 10.30 25.61 -15.38
N ASN A 217 11.12 25.84 -16.41
CA ASN A 217 10.79 26.81 -17.48
C ASN A 217 9.47 26.47 -18.21
N ASN A 218 9.14 25.18 -18.37
CA ASN A 218 7.89 24.73 -18.98
C ASN A 218 6.70 24.93 -18.03
N LEU A 219 6.88 24.73 -16.73
CA LEU A 219 5.88 25.02 -15.69
C LEU A 219 5.66 26.52 -15.52
N GLU A 220 6.70 27.35 -15.61
CA GLU A 220 6.60 28.81 -15.67
C GLU A 220 5.86 29.27 -16.93
N LYS A 221 6.16 28.68 -18.09
CA LYS A 221 5.43 28.95 -19.35
C LYS A 221 3.94 28.56 -19.22
N ARG A 222 3.65 27.40 -18.64
CA ARG A 222 2.28 26.94 -18.37
C ARG A 222 1.55 27.79 -17.31
N LEU A 223 2.27 28.32 -16.33
CA LEU A 223 1.75 29.30 -15.37
C LEU A 223 1.37 30.60 -16.09
N ALA A 224 2.24 31.11 -16.97
CA ALA A 224 1.96 32.30 -17.77
C ALA A 224 0.81 32.09 -18.78
N GLU A 225 0.67 30.89 -19.34
CA GLU A 225 -0.47 30.50 -20.18
C GLU A 225 -1.77 30.40 -19.36
N ALA A 226 -1.72 29.84 -18.14
CA ALA A 226 -2.85 29.80 -17.23
C ALA A 226 -3.25 31.20 -16.74
N ASP A 227 -2.31 32.09 -16.42
CA ASP A 227 -2.56 33.48 -16.04
C ASP A 227 -3.14 34.30 -17.22
N ALA A 228 -2.77 33.97 -18.46
CA ALA A 228 -3.40 34.52 -19.66
C ALA A 228 -4.84 34.00 -19.84
N GLN A 229 -5.10 32.72 -19.58
CA GLN A 229 -6.45 32.14 -19.59
C GLN A 229 -7.33 32.71 -18.47
N ILE A 230 -6.79 32.92 -17.26
CA ILE A 230 -7.50 33.57 -16.14
C ILE A 230 -7.83 35.03 -16.49
N LYS A 231 -6.93 35.75 -17.17
CA LYS A 231 -7.25 37.09 -17.70
C LYS A 231 -8.36 37.06 -18.75
N PHE A 232 -8.35 36.09 -19.67
CA PHE A 232 -9.42 35.93 -20.66
C PHE A 232 -10.77 35.60 -19.99
N ALA A 233 -10.79 34.63 -19.07
CA ALA A 233 -11.97 34.30 -18.26
C ALA A 233 -12.47 35.49 -17.41
N SER A 234 -11.57 36.40 -16.98
CA SER A 234 -11.98 37.63 -16.29
C SER A 234 -12.68 38.64 -17.22
N GLN A 235 -12.35 38.64 -18.52
CA GLN A 235 -13.06 39.43 -19.53
C GLN A 235 -14.41 38.79 -19.89
N GLU A 236 -14.48 37.46 -20.00
CA GLU A 236 -15.74 36.73 -20.19
C GLU A 236 -16.66 36.88 -18.98
N LYS A 237 -16.14 36.93 -17.75
CA LYS A 237 -16.93 37.23 -16.54
C LYS A 237 -17.62 38.60 -16.64
N VAL A 238 -16.91 39.64 -17.09
CA VAL A 238 -17.50 40.98 -17.30
C VAL A 238 -18.55 40.95 -18.42
N HIS A 239 -18.39 40.07 -19.42
CA HIS A 239 -19.43 39.85 -20.43
C HIS A 239 -20.65 39.10 -19.87
N ALA A 240 -20.47 38.14 -18.96
CA ALA A 240 -21.55 37.43 -18.28
C ALA A 240 -22.35 38.36 -17.35
N GLU A 241 -21.68 39.20 -16.57
CA GLU A 241 -22.33 40.23 -15.73
C GLU A 241 -23.16 41.20 -16.59
N LEU A 242 -22.69 41.58 -17.79
CA LEU A 242 -23.45 42.37 -18.76
C LEU A 242 -24.66 41.62 -19.38
N LEU A 243 -24.64 40.29 -19.40
CA LEU A 243 -25.76 39.45 -19.88
C LEU A 243 -26.79 39.20 -18.78
N GLU A 244 -26.37 39.09 -17.52
CA GLU A 244 -27.24 39.10 -16.34
C GLU A 244 -28.04 40.42 -16.26
N ASP A 245 -27.38 41.57 -16.42
CA ASP A 245 -28.02 42.89 -16.55
C ASP A 245 -29.08 42.92 -17.68
N GLN A 246 -28.82 42.29 -18.82
CA GLN A 246 -29.76 42.24 -19.94
C GLN A 246 -30.95 41.30 -19.67
N LEU A 247 -30.74 40.18 -18.99
CA LEU A 247 -31.81 39.29 -18.53
C LEU A 247 -32.73 39.98 -17.52
N GLU A 248 -32.19 40.67 -16.52
CA GLU A 248 -32.99 41.38 -15.52
C GLU A 248 -33.81 42.51 -16.17
N ASN A 249 -33.24 43.26 -17.12
CA ASN A 249 -34.00 44.27 -17.88
C ASN A 249 -35.15 43.66 -18.71
N LEU A 250 -34.94 42.52 -19.37
CA LEU A 250 -35.97 41.83 -20.15
C LEU A 250 -37.08 41.23 -19.27
N GLN A 251 -36.74 40.69 -18.10
CA GLN A 251 -37.72 40.23 -17.11
C GLN A 251 -38.56 41.40 -16.57
N ASN A 252 -37.94 42.56 -16.31
CA ASN A 252 -38.64 43.77 -15.89
C ASN A 252 -39.55 44.37 -16.98
N GLU A 253 -39.18 44.31 -18.27
CA GLU A 253 -40.09 44.66 -19.37
C GLU A 253 -41.32 43.72 -19.44
N LEU A 254 -41.10 42.41 -19.25
CA LEU A 254 -42.17 41.41 -19.24
C LEU A 254 -43.19 41.65 -18.11
N ILE A 255 -42.71 41.97 -16.91
CA ILE A 255 -43.57 42.30 -15.76
C ILE A 255 -44.38 43.58 -16.03
N ASN A 256 -43.75 44.64 -16.55
CA ASN A 256 -44.44 45.91 -16.81
C ASN A 256 -45.50 45.81 -17.92
N ARG A 257 -45.33 44.93 -18.93
CA ARG A 257 -46.32 44.73 -20.00
C ARG A 257 -47.58 43.95 -19.58
N GLY A 258 -47.62 43.41 -18.36
CA GLY A 258 -48.82 42.77 -17.80
C GLY A 258 -49.89 43.74 -17.27
N GLY A 259 -49.58 45.03 -17.16
CA GLY A 259 -50.38 46.00 -16.41
C GLY A 259 -51.18 47.01 -17.24
N SER A 260 -52.51 46.85 -17.26
CA SER A 260 -53.49 47.82 -17.78
C SER A 260 -53.51 48.06 -19.30
N GLY A 261 -54.60 48.64 -19.79
CA GLY A 261 -54.67 49.13 -21.16
C GLY A 261 -55.89 50.03 -21.38
N LYS A 262 -55.63 51.24 -21.90
CA LYS A 262 -56.57 52.02 -22.72
C LYS A 262 -55.91 53.27 -23.28
N SER A 263 -56.08 53.47 -24.60
CA SER A 263 -56.30 54.75 -25.27
C SER A 263 -55.40 55.93 -24.89
N GLU A 264 -54.48 56.29 -25.81
CA GLU A 264 -54.38 57.70 -26.21
C GLU A 264 -54.14 57.82 -27.71
N LEU A 265 -55.02 58.58 -28.37
CA LEU A 265 -54.83 59.19 -29.68
C LEU A 265 -54.44 60.64 -29.41
N GLU A 266 -53.43 61.20 -30.09
CA GLU A 266 -53.67 62.36 -30.99
C GLU A 266 -52.44 62.90 -31.75
N LEU A 267 -52.75 63.61 -32.85
CA LEU A 267 -52.04 64.74 -33.48
C LEU A 267 -50.64 64.58 -34.14
N TYR A 268 -50.69 64.42 -35.48
CA TYR A 268 -50.21 65.40 -36.48
C TYR A 268 -48.77 66.00 -36.44
N GLU A 269 -48.03 65.77 -37.56
CA GLU A 269 -47.36 66.77 -38.44
C GLU A 269 -46.37 67.84 -37.87
N ASN A 270 -45.30 68.30 -38.57
CA ASN A 270 -44.66 67.97 -39.86
C ASN A 270 -43.29 68.70 -39.95
N ARG A 271 -42.26 68.16 -40.67
CA ARG A 271 -41.37 68.86 -41.65
C ARG A 271 -39.96 68.28 -41.88
N SER A 272 -39.56 68.30 -43.17
CA SER A 272 -38.17 68.44 -43.72
C SER A 272 -37.17 67.30 -43.45
N LYS A 273 -36.19 67.00 -44.32
CA LYS A 273 -35.77 67.38 -45.71
C LYS A 273 -34.90 66.18 -46.21
N ILE A 274 -34.74 65.86 -47.49
CA ILE A 274 -33.90 66.49 -48.56
C ILE A 274 -34.36 65.91 -49.93
N SER A 275 -33.95 66.55 -51.04
CA SER A 275 -34.49 66.43 -52.41
C SER A 275 -33.85 65.38 -53.35
N ASN A 276 -34.60 65.01 -54.40
CA ASN A 276 -34.19 64.75 -55.82
C ASN A 276 -33.21 63.57 -56.11
N GLU A 277 -33.12 62.97 -57.31
CA GLU A 277 -33.79 63.16 -58.63
C GLU A 277 -33.72 61.84 -59.45
N GLY A 278 -34.51 61.69 -60.53
CA GLY A 278 -34.38 60.56 -61.49
C GLY A 278 -35.68 60.23 -62.25
N ALA A 279 -35.61 59.92 -63.55
CA ALA A 279 -36.80 59.95 -64.42
C ALA A 279 -36.83 58.91 -65.58
N LEU A 280 -38.06 58.41 -65.85
CA LEU A 280 -38.65 58.05 -67.16
C LEU A 280 -38.18 56.81 -67.99
N LEU A 281 -39.16 55.96 -68.31
CA LEU A 281 -39.41 55.26 -69.62
C LEU A 281 -38.47 54.08 -70.03
N ALA A 282 -38.89 53.06 -70.81
CA ALA A 282 -40.20 52.60 -71.34
C ALA A 282 -40.12 51.14 -71.88
N HIS A 283 -41.23 50.62 -72.47
CA HIS A 283 -41.34 49.38 -73.29
C HIS A 283 -41.21 48.02 -72.56
N ASP A 284 -41.83 46.89 -72.97
CA ASP A 284 -43.01 46.60 -73.83
C ASP A 284 -43.53 45.16 -73.49
N GLY A 285 -44.65 44.67 -74.08
CA GLY A 285 -44.99 43.23 -74.02
C GLY A 285 -46.47 42.82 -74.16
N HIS A 286 -46.88 42.38 -75.36
CA HIS A 286 -48.19 41.78 -75.71
C HIS A 286 -48.53 40.44 -75.00
N VAL A 287 -49.78 40.06 -74.65
CA VAL A 287 -51.06 39.88 -75.43
C VAL A 287 -51.01 38.58 -76.30
N HIS A 288 -52.03 37.71 -76.49
CA HIS A 288 -53.53 37.75 -76.47
C HIS A 288 -54.12 36.47 -75.78
N SER A 289 -55.42 36.11 -75.70
CA SER A 289 -56.55 36.15 -76.67
C SER A 289 -57.93 35.83 -76.01
N LEU A 290 -59.04 36.01 -76.75
CA LEU A 290 -60.45 35.67 -76.44
C LEU A 290 -61.10 36.42 -75.24
N SER A 291 -62.40 36.79 -75.22
CA SER A 291 -63.46 36.96 -76.24
C SER A 291 -64.32 38.13 -75.71
N LYS A 292 -64.70 39.20 -76.43
CA LYS A 292 -65.20 39.38 -77.82
C LYS A 292 -66.60 38.82 -78.11
N GLU A 293 -67.38 38.51 -77.07
CA GLU A 293 -68.78 38.03 -77.17
C GLU A 293 -69.83 38.94 -76.51
N VAL A 294 -69.46 39.70 -75.47
CA VAL A 294 -70.43 40.41 -74.60
C VAL A 294 -71.08 41.62 -75.30
N ASP A 295 -70.35 42.34 -76.14
CA ASP A 295 -70.86 43.59 -76.75
C ASP A 295 -71.84 43.35 -77.92
N SER A 296 -71.96 42.13 -78.44
CA SER A 296 -72.86 41.84 -79.57
C SER A 296 -74.33 41.64 -79.18
N LEU A 297 -74.63 41.42 -77.89
CA LEU A 297 -75.99 41.10 -77.41
C LEU A 297 -76.79 42.33 -76.92
N ARG A 298 -76.16 43.50 -76.82
CA ARG A 298 -76.81 44.75 -76.39
C ARG A 298 -77.53 45.51 -77.51
N THR A 299 -77.14 45.30 -78.77
CA THR A 299 -77.69 46.00 -79.93
C THR A 299 -79.05 45.44 -80.38
N GLU A 300 -79.24 44.13 -80.30
CA GLU A 300 -80.47 43.45 -80.74
C GLU A 300 -81.71 43.81 -79.91
N ASN A 301 -81.54 43.99 -78.59
CA ASN A 301 -82.62 44.33 -77.66
C ASN A 301 -83.28 45.71 -77.89
N LEU A 302 -82.68 46.59 -78.71
CA LEU A 302 -83.25 47.90 -79.03
C LEU A 302 -84.23 47.88 -80.21
N ALA A 303 -84.14 46.90 -81.11
CA ALA A 303 -84.97 46.83 -82.32
C ALA A 303 -86.44 46.48 -82.00
N LEU A 304 -86.66 45.40 -81.24
CA LEU A 304 -87.98 44.84 -80.91
C LEU A 304 -88.94 45.83 -80.19
N LYS A 305 -88.42 46.94 -79.66
CA LYS A 305 -89.21 47.95 -78.94
C LYS A 305 -90.00 48.89 -79.86
N TYR A 306 -89.57 49.06 -81.12
CA TYR A 306 -90.25 49.95 -82.08
C TYR A 306 -91.49 49.32 -82.72
N ASP A 307 -91.43 48.04 -83.10
CA ASP A 307 -92.52 47.37 -83.85
C ASP A 307 -93.82 47.25 -83.05
N ILE A 308 -93.72 47.02 -81.73
CA ILE A 308 -94.86 46.99 -80.80
C ILE A 308 -95.61 48.33 -80.76
N GLN A 309 -94.94 49.44 -81.06
CA GLN A 309 -95.53 50.77 -81.07
C GLN A 309 -96.23 51.11 -82.40
N ALA A 310 -95.84 50.47 -83.51
CA ALA A 310 -96.49 50.63 -84.82
C ALA A 310 -97.89 50.01 -84.85
N LEU A 311 -98.04 48.77 -84.36
CA LEU A 311 -99.30 48.01 -84.38
C LEU A 311 -100.46 48.66 -83.60
N LYS A 312 -100.16 49.51 -82.61
CA LYS A 312 -101.19 50.23 -81.82
C LYS A 312 -101.92 51.34 -82.59
N SER A 313 -101.42 51.78 -83.75
CA SER A 313 -102.03 52.87 -84.53
C SER A 313 -103.22 52.44 -85.40
N MET A 314 -103.22 51.20 -85.89
CA MET A 314 -104.19 50.71 -86.89
C MET A 314 -105.59 50.38 -86.33
N LEU A 315 -105.75 50.22 -85.02
CA LEU A 315 -107.00 49.76 -84.40
C LEU A 315 -108.09 50.85 -84.25
N SER A 316 -107.90 52.02 -84.86
CA SER A 316 -108.62 53.26 -84.50
C SER A 316 -109.84 53.61 -85.37
N ASN A 317 -110.07 52.91 -86.49
CA ASN A 317 -111.11 53.28 -87.47
C ASN A 317 -112.01 52.09 -87.90
N LEU A 318 -113.06 51.83 -87.12
CA LEU A 318 -114.30 51.22 -87.62
C LEU A 318 -115.50 51.61 -86.73
N LYS A 319 -116.10 52.77 -87.03
CA LYS A 319 -117.24 53.32 -86.29
C LYS A 319 -118.45 53.52 -87.22
N ASN A 320 -119.40 52.60 -87.18
CA ASN A 320 -120.83 52.89 -87.30
C ASN A 320 -121.70 51.73 -86.81
N THR A 321 -122.89 52.09 -86.34
CA THR A 321 -123.94 51.26 -85.74
C THR A 321 -124.85 50.65 -86.85
N ASP A 322 -125.94 49.89 -86.66
CA ASP A 322 -127.04 50.07 -85.70
C ASP A 322 -127.95 48.81 -85.51
N LYS A 323 -127.39 47.68 -85.03
CA LYS A 323 -128.20 46.47 -84.69
C LYS A 323 -127.81 45.68 -83.43
N ARG A 324 -126.83 46.12 -82.63
CA ARG A 324 -126.25 45.33 -81.51
C ARG A 324 -126.53 45.84 -80.09
N ILE A 325 -127.29 46.93 -79.93
CA ILE A 325 -127.48 47.57 -78.61
C ILE A 325 -128.29 46.69 -77.66
N VAL A 326 -129.40 46.09 -78.12
CA VAL A 326 -130.32 45.29 -77.30
C VAL A 326 -129.71 43.98 -76.75
N THR A 327 -128.62 43.47 -77.34
CA THR A 327 -127.91 42.28 -76.82
C THR A 327 -126.92 42.61 -75.71
N LEU A 328 -126.34 43.81 -75.71
CA LEU A 328 -125.23 44.18 -74.81
C LEU A 328 -125.69 44.44 -73.37
N GLU A 329 -126.93 44.90 -73.17
CA GLU A 329 -127.47 45.20 -71.83
C GLU A 329 -127.58 43.93 -70.96
N ASN A 330 -127.92 42.79 -71.57
CA ASN A 330 -127.95 41.51 -70.85
C ASN A 330 -126.54 41.03 -70.48
N GLU A 331 -125.57 41.13 -71.40
CA GLU A 331 -124.16 40.77 -71.15
C GLU A 331 -123.53 41.61 -70.02
N SER A 332 -123.94 42.88 -69.88
CA SER A 332 -123.49 43.78 -68.82
C SER A 332 -123.80 43.24 -67.40
N SER A 333 -124.99 42.67 -67.19
CA SER A 333 -125.38 42.11 -65.88
C SER A 333 -124.52 40.91 -65.45
N PHE A 334 -124.15 40.06 -66.41
CA PHE A 334 -123.29 38.90 -66.17
C PHE A 334 -121.85 39.32 -65.83
N LEU A 335 -121.33 40.33 -66.55
CA LEU A 335 -120.04 40.95 -66.24
C LEU A 335 -120.02 41.58 -64.84
N GLU A 336 -121.10 42.24 -64.42
CA GLU A 336 -121.21 42.86 -63.09
C GLU A 336 -121.18 41.82 -61.95
N SER A 337 -121.80 40.65 -62.14
CA SER A 337 -121.67 39.53 -61.19
C SER A 337 -120.27 38.93 -61.15
N SER A 338 -119.61 38.81 -62.31
CA SER A 338 -118.22 38.31 -62.41
C SER A 338 -117.21 39.27 -61.78
N MET A 339 -117.46 40.58 -61.87
CA MET A 339 -116.64 41.63 -61.27
C MET A 339 -116.63 41.52 -59.74
N LYS A 340 -117.78 41.28 -59.09
CA LYS A 340 -117.85 41.08 -57.63
C LYS A 340 -117.09 39.83 -57.16
N GLU A 341 -117.06 38.77 -57.95
CA GLU A 341 -116.26 37.58 -57.63
C GLU A 341 -114.75 37.91 -57.70
N LEU A 342 -114.32 38.67 -58.72
CA LEU A 342 -112.94 39.14 -58.86
C LEU A 342 -112.52 40.11 -57.75
N GLU A 343 -113.42 41.00 -57.29
CA GLU A 343 -113.18 41.88 -56.13
C GLU A 343 -112.92 41.07 -54.84
N SER A 344 -113.65 39.97 -54.62
CA SER A 344 -113.40 39.09 -53.47
C SER A 344 -112.01 38.43 -53.53
N LYS A 345 -111.57 38.00 -54.72
CA LYS A 345 -110.25 37.40 -54.95
C LYS A 345 -109.12 38.43 -54.84
N LEU A 346 -109.38 39.67 -55.26
CA LEU A 346 -108.46 40.80 -55.08
C LEU A 346 -108.22 41.08 -53.58
N SER A 347 -109.26 41.03 -52.75
CA SER A 347 -109.14 41.24 -51.30
C SER A 347 -108.27 40.17 -50.62
N VAL A 348 -108.41 38.90 -51.00
CA VAL A 348 -107.54 37.81 -50.49
C VAL A 348 -106.08 38.04 -50.90
N SER A 349 -105.82 38.37 -52.17
CA SER A 349 -104.46 38.62 -52.67
C SER A 349 -103.82 39.88 -52.05
N GLN A 350 -104.61 40.90 -51.69
CA GLN A 350 -104.13 42.04 -50.90
C GLN A 350 -103.67 41.64 -49.49
N GLN A 351 -104.33 40.65 -48.86
CA GLN A 351 -103.92 40.15 -47.55
C GLN A 351 -102.66 39.26 -47.64
N GLU A 352 -102.51 38.46 -48.69
CA GLU A 352 -101.25 37.74 -48.99
C GLU A 352 -100.08 38.71 -49.21
N SER A 353 -100.33 39.83 -49.91
CA SER A 353 -99.34 40.91 -50.09
C SER A 353 -98.86 41.49 -48.76
N SER A 354 -99.74 41.63 -47.75
CA SER A 354 -99.32 42.05 -46.41
C SER A 354 -98.40 41.03 -45.72
N ASN A 355 -98.65 39.72 -45.86
CA ASN A 355 -97.78 38.68 -45.30
C ASN A 355 -96.41 38.60 -46.01
N ILE A 356 -96.38 38.87 -47.32
CA ILE A 356 -95.13 39.03 -48.06
C ILE A 356 -94.35 40.26 -47.57
N SER A 357 -95.04 41.34 -47.16
CA SER A 357 -94.38 42.52 -46.61
C SER A 357 -93.72 42.27 -45.25
N THR A 358 -94.34 41.48 -44.36
CA THR A 358 -93.78 41.14 -43.04
C THR A 358 -92.61 40.16 -43.14
N LEU A 359 -92.72 39.13 -43.99
CA LEU A 359 -91.59 38.25 -44.30
C LEU A 359 -90.41 39.02 -44.93
N LYS A 360 -90.69 40.06 -45.73
CA LYS A 360 -89.67 40.93 -46.31
C LYS A 360 -88.99 41.84 -45.28
N THR A 361 -89.64 42.17 -44.16
CA THR A 361 -88.96 42.80 -43.01
C THR A 361 -88.15 41.79 -42.19
N GLU A 362 -88.68 40.59 -41.91
CA GLU A 362 -87.93 39.56 -41.18
C GLU A 362 -86.66 39.11 -41.93
N CYS A 363 -86.72 38.94 -43.25
CA CYS A 363 -85.55 38.68 -44.08
C CYS A 363 -84.49 39.79 -44.03
N LYS A 364 -84.88 41.06 -43.81
CA LYS A 364 -83.93 42.17 -43.62
C LYS A 364 -83.29 42.13 -42.24
N ASP A 365 -84.07 41.90 -41.19
CA ASP A 365 -83.57 41.80 -39.82
C ASP A 365 -82.65 40.57 -39.65
N LEU A 366 -82.93 39.48 -40.35
CA LEU A 366 -82.04 38.32 -40.43
C LEU A 366 -80.76 38.64 -41.21
N TRP A 367 -80.83 39.37 -42.33
CA TRP A 367 -79.64 39.84 -43.04
C TRP A 367 -78.74 40.74 -42.18
N ALA A 368 -79.32 41.71 -41.47
CA ALA A 368 -78.58 42.58 -40.56
C ALA A 368 -77.95 41.80 -39.39
N LYS A 369 -78.61 40.73 -38.90
CA LYS A 369 -78.04 39.82 -37.90
C LYS A 369 -76.89 38.98 -38.47
N VAL A 370 -77.00 38.48 -39.70
CA VAL A 370 -75.93 37.74 -40.39
C VAL A 370 -74.72 38.64 -40.66
N GLU A 371 -74.94 39.87 -41.13
CA GLU A 371 -73.89 40.85 -41.37
C GLU A 371 -73.17 41.25 -40.06
N ASN A 372 -73.91 41.47 -38.97
CA ASN A 372 -73.32 41.75 -37.65
C ASN A 372 -72.59 40.51 -37.07
N LEU A 373 -73.11 39.30 -37.26
CA LEU A 373 -72.42 38.06 -36.89
C LEU A 373 -71.14 37.85 -37.71
N GLN A 374 -71.14 38.18 -39.00
CA GLN A 374 -69.93 38.16 -39.83
C GLN A 374 -68.91 39.20 -39.35
N LEU A 375 -69.35 40.40 -38.99
CA LEU A 375 -68.47 41.46 -38.46
C LEU A 375 -67.88 41.08 -37.09
N LEU A 376 -68.66 40.39 -36.24
CA LEU A 376 -68.18 39.80 -34.99
C LEU A 376 -67.21 38.62 -35.24
N LEU A 377 -67.46 37.79 -36.25
CA LEU A 377 -66.57 36.69 -36.65
C LEU A 377 -65.24 37.24 -37.18
N ASP A 378 -65.26 38.20 -38.10
CA ASP A 378 -64.10 38.92 -38.62
C ASP A 378 -63.29 39.63 -37.53
N LYS A 379 -63.96 40.07 -36.46
CA LYS A 379 -63.30 40.66 -35.28
C LYS A 379 -62.69 39.58 -34.39
N ALA A 380 -63.38 38.46 -34.20
CA ALA A 380 -62.90 37.32 -33.42
C ALA A 380 -61.72 36.61 -34.10
N THR A 381 -61.73 36.45 -35.43
CA THR A 381 -60.57 35.92 -36.19
C THR A 381 -59.40 36.87 -36.10
N LYS A 382 -59.56 38.18 -36.33
CA LYS A 382 -58.47 39.16 -36.14
C LYS A 382 -57.90 39.16 -34.72
N GLN A 383 -58.73 38.96 -33.69
CA GLN A 383 -58.26 38.80 -32.31
C GLN A 383 -57.55 37.45 -32.08
N ALA A 384 -57.99 36.37 -32.72
CA ALA A 384 -57.31 35.07 -32.69
C ALA A 384 -55.97 35.12 -33.43
N ASP A 385 -55.90 35.73 -34.62
CA ASP A 385 -54.66 35.94 -35.39
C ASP A 385 -53.66 36.79 -34.60
N GLN A 386 -54.13 37.86 -33.94
CA GLN A 386 -53.30 38.69 -33.08
C GLN A 386 -52.85 37.93 -31.81
N ALA A 387 -53.69 37.05 -31.24
CA ALA A 387 -53.30 36.18 -30.14
C ALA A 387 -52.29 35.09 -30.59
N ILE A 388 -52.42 34.55 -31.80
CA ILE A 388 -51.45 33.62 -32.41
C ILE A 388 -50.11 34.33 -32.62
N LEU A 389 -50.11 35.58 -33.12
CA LEU A 389 -48.89 36.37 -33.27
C LEU A 389 -48.20 36.65 -31.93
N VAL A 390 -48.98 36.98 -30.89
CA VAL A 390 -48.47 37.15 -29.51
C VAL A 390 -47.99 35.83 -28.92
N LEU A 391 -48.63 34.69 -29.22
CA LEU A 391 -48.15 33.37 -28.80
C LEU A 391 -46.85 32.97 -29.50
N GLN A 392 -46.69 33.27 -30.80
CA GLN A 392 -45.44 33.09 -31.54
C GLN A 392 -44.33 33.97 -30.97
N GLN A 393 -44.61 35.25 -30.70
CA GLN A 393 -43.65 36.15 -30.05
C GLN A 393 -43.26 35.65 -28.64
N ASN A 394 -44.21 35.14 -27.85
CA ASN A 394 -43.92 34.54 -26.55
C ASN A 394 -43.15 33.21 -26.66
N GLN A 395 -43.36 32.41 -27.71
CA GLN A 395 -42.57 31.20 -27.97
C GLN A 395 -41.13 31.54 -28.39
N ASP A 396 -40.93 32.55 -29.24
CA ASP A 396 -39.59 32.99 -29.63
C ASP A 396 -38.87 33.79 -28.53
N LEU A 397 -39.60 34.45 -27.63
CA LEU A 397 -39.04 34.99 -26.39
C LEU A 397 -38.66 33.87 -25.42
N ARG A 398 -39.48 32.81 -25.25
CA ARG A 398 -39.11 31.63 -24.46
C ARG A 398 -37.84 30.98 -25.00
N LYS A 399 -37.78 30.61 -26.29
CA LYS A 399 -36.55 30.07 -26.92
C LYS A 399 -35.30 30.95 -26.72
N LYS A 400 -35.46 32.27 -26.56
CA LYS A 400 -34.36 33.19 -26.24
C LYS A 400 -34.00 33.15 -24.76
N VAL A 401 -34.98 33.09 -23.85
CA VAL A 401 -34.77 32.87 -22.41
C VAL A 401 -34.13 31.50 -22.18
N ASP A 402 -34.74 30.41 -22.68
CA ASP A 402 -34.23 29.05 -22.60
C ASP A 402 -32.75 28.98 -23.05
N LYS A 403 -32.42 29.60 -24.18
CA LYS A 403 -31.04 29.67 -24.70
C LYS A 403 -30.11 30.58 -23.90
N LEU A 404 -30.63 31.64 -23.26
CA LEU A 404 -29.84 32.48 -22.35
C LEU A 404 -29.60 31.77 -21.01
N GLU A 405 -30.55 30.96 -20.54
CA GLU A 405 -30.42 30.09 -19.37
C GLU A 405 -29.40 28.97 -19.62
N GLU A 406 -29.46 28.27 -20.77
CA GLU A 406 -28.38 27.37 -21.23
C GLU A 406 -27.00 28.06 -21.26
N SER A 407 -26.94 29.31 -21.75
CA SER A 407 -25.69 30.07 -21.82
C SER A 407 -25.19 30.49 -20.43
N LEU A 408 -26.11 30.78 -19.50
CA LEU A 408 -25.80 31.16 -18.12
C LEU A 408 -25.35 29.93 -17.31
N GLU A 409 -26.00 28.78 -17.46
CA GLU A 409 -25.54 27.52 -16.85
C GLU A 409 -24.13 27.19 -17.34
N ALA A 410 -23.86 27.26 -18.65
CA ALA A 410 -22.52 27.10 -19.20
C ALA A 410 -21.50 28.08 -18.59
N ALA A 411 -21.87 29.36 -18.43
CA ALA A 411 -21.02 30.37 -17.79
C ALA A 411 -20.77 30.08 -16.29
N THR A 412 -21.75 29.59 -15.54
CA THR A 412 -21.55 29.21 -14.12
C THR A 412 -20.67 27.97 -13.96
N VAL A 413 -20.78 26.98 -14.85
CA VAL A 413 -19.88 25.81 -14.89
C VAL A 413 -18.45 26.26 -15.23
N PHE A 414 -18.29 27.17 -16.18
CA PHE A 414 -16.99 27.75 -16.54
C PHE A 414 -16.38 28.55 -15.38
N LYS A 415 -17.17 29.36 -14.67
CA LYS A 415 -16.78 30.09 -13.46
C LYS A 415 -16.28 29.16 -12.36
N ALA A 416 -17.01 28.08 -12.07
CA ALA A 416 -16.60 27.05 -11.10
C ALA A 416 -15.33 26.27 -11.54
N SER A 417 -15.08 26.15 -12.85
CA SER A 417 -13.83 25.61 -13.40
C SER A 417 -12.65 26.58 -13.22
N SER A 418 -12.88 27.87 -13.46
CA SER A 418 -11.90 28.95 -13.26
C SER A 418 -11.47 29.06 -11.79
N GLU A 419 -12.42 29.03 -10.85
CA GLU A 419 -12.13 29.06 -9.41
C GLU A 419 -11.28 27.85 -8.95
N LYS A 420 -11.55 26.64 -9.47
CA LYS A 420 -10.70 25.46 -9.23
C LYS A 420 -9.30 25.60 -9.85
N THR A 421 -9.21 26.20 -11.04
CA THR A 421 -7.93 26.45 -11.72
C THR A 421 -7.08 27.46 -10.94
N GLN A 422 -7.70 28.51 -10.39
CA GLN A 422 -7.03 29.48 -9.54
C GLN A 422 -6.51 28.86 -8.23
N GLN A 423 -7.32 28.01 -7.56
CA GLN A 423 -6.87 27.24 -6.38
C GLN A 423 -5.69 26.32 -6.71
N TYR A 424 -5.66 25.73 -7.91
CA TYR A 424 -4.53 24.91 -8.36
C TYR A 424 -3.26 25.75 -8.58
N ASN A 425 -3.38 26.94 -9.19
CA ASN A 425 -2.24 27.86 -9.36
C ASN A 425 -1.68 28.32 -8.00
N GLU A 426 -2.53 28.66 -7.02
CA GLU A 426 -2.08 29.02 -5.66
C GLU A 426 -1.34 27.86 -4.97
N LEU A 427 -1.86 26.63 -5.07
CA LEU A 427 -1.19 25.43 -4.56
C LEU A 427 0.14 25.15 -5.29
N MET A 428 0.22 25.46 -6.57
CA MET A 428 1.42 25.28 -7.39
C MET A 428 2.52 26.30 -7.01
N GLN A 429 2.16 27.57 -6.81
CA GLN A 429 3.07 28.61 -6.31
C GLN A 429 3.60 28.27 -4.92
N GLN A 430 2.77 27.74 -4.02
CA GLN A 430 3.21 27.25 -2.69
C GLN A 430 4.21 26.10 -2.80
N LYS A 431 4.01 25.16 -3.73
CA LYS A 431 4.96 24.06 -3.99
C LYS A 431 6.28 24.54 -4.58
N ILE A 432 6.25 25.48 -5.54
CA ILE A 432 7.45 26.08 -6.13
C ILE A 432 8.30 26.73 -5.04
N LYS A 433 7.71 27.62 -4.23
CA LYS A 433 8.42 28.28 -3.13
C LYS A 433 9.05 27.29 -2.15
N LEU A 434 8.33 26.23 -1.79
CA LEU A 434 8.83 25.20 -0.86
C LEU A 434 9.96 24.35 -1.48
N LEU A 435 10.03 24.25 -2.81
CA LEU A 435 11.16 23.65 -3.53
C LEU A 435 12.36 24.61 -3.60
N GLU A 436 12.15 25.91 -3.81
CA GLU A 436 13.22 26.93 -3.76
C GLU A 436 13.89 26.98 -2.37
N GLU A 437 13.10 27.00 -1.29
CA GLU A 437 13.61 26.97 0.09
C GLU A 437 14.43 25.69 0.37
N ARG A 438 14.02 24.54 -0.19
CA ARG A 438 14.78 23.28 -0.11
C ARG A 438 16.07 23.32 -0.93
N LEU A 439 16.02 23.88 -2.14
CA LEU A 439 17.19 24.00 -3.03
C LEU A 439 18.26 24.90 -2.39
N GLN A 440 17.85 26.06 -1.86
CA GLN A 440 18.75 26.97 -1.15
C GLN A 440 19.39 26.31 0.09
N LYS A 441 18.63 25.50 0.83
CA LYS A 441 19.17 24.72 1.96
C LYS A 441 20.13 23.62 1.49
N SER A 442 19.81 22.93 0.40
CA SER A 442 20.68 21.92 -0.21
C SER A 442 22.01 22.53 -0.66
N ASP A 443 22.00 23.70 -1.30
CA ASP A 443 23.22 24.41 -1.70
C ASP A 443 24.05 24.82 -0.46
N GLN A 444 23.42 25.31 0.61
CA GLN A 444 24.13 25.60 1.88
C GLN A 444 24.77 24.35 2.51
N GLU A 445 24.05 23.21 2.51
CA GLU A 445 24.59 21.94 3.00
C GLU A 445 25.77 21.48 2.13
N ILE A 446 25.66 21.54 0.80
CA ILE A 446 26.75 21.24 -0.15
C ILE A 446 27.97 22.15 0.11
N TYR A 447 27.78 23.46 0.28
CA TYR A 447 28.88 24.38 0.61
C TYR A 447 29.56 24.01 1.94
N SER A 448 28.81 23.60 2.96
CA SER A 448 29.37 23.16 4.24
C SER A 448 30.17 21.85 4.10
N TYR A 449 29.71 20.89 3.28
CA TYR A 449 30.46 19.68 2.97
C TYR A 449 31.73 19.99 2.18
N VAL A 450 31.68 20.87 1.18
CA VAL A 450 32.87 21.30 0.42
C VAL A 450 33.90 21.97 1.33
N GLN A 451 33.47 22.80 2.28
CA GLN A 451 34.38 23.39 3.28
C GLN A 451 35.00 22.31 4.19
N LEU A 452 34.20 21.39 4.74
CA LEU A 452 34.71 20.28 5.57
C LEU A 452 35.68 19.38 4.80
N TYR A 453 35.45 19.13 3.50
CA TYR A 453 36.40 18.41 2.65
C TYR A 453 37.68 19.21 2.40
N GLN A 454 37.62 20.54 2.21
CA GLN A 454 38.82 21.38 2.09
C GLN A 454 39.64 21.41 3.39
N GLU A 455 38.97 21.48 4.54
CA GLU A 455 39.58 21.41 5.87
C GLU A 455 40.20 20.01 6.10
N SER A 456 39.51 18.93 5.77
CA SER A 456 40.04 17.56 5.88
C SER A 456 41.21 17.29 4.92
N ILE A 457 41.18 17.83 3.69
CA ILE A 457 42.30 17.76 2.73
C ILE A 457 43.51 18.55 3.26
N LYS A 458 43.28 19.66 3.97
CA LYS A 458 44.34 20.43 4.63
C LYS A 458 44.91 19.65 5.82
N GLU A 459 44.08 19.14 6.73
CA GLU A 459 44.52 18.30 7.86
C GLU A 459 45.29 17.07 7.37
N PHE A 460 44.83 16.40 6.31
CA PHE A 460 45.54 15.28 5.71
C PHE A 460 46.91 15.70 5.14
N ARG A 461 46.97 16.83 4.44
CA ARG A 461 48.23 17.38 3.89
C ARG A 461 49.21 17.79 5.00
N ASP A 462 48.71 18.40 6.07
CA ASP A 462 49.51 18.81 7.23
C ASP A 462 49.97 17.58 8.04
N THR A 463 49.13 16.54 8.16
CA THR A 463 49.50 15.24 8.74
C THR A 463 50.55 14.51 7.89
N LEU A 464 50.42 14.54 6.56
CA LEU A 464 51.39 13.92 5.64
C LEU A 464 52.73 14.68 5.66
N ASN A 465 52.70 16.02 5.75
CA ASN A 465 53.90 16.82 6.01
C ASN A 465 54.53 16.50 7.38
N SER A 466 53.71 16.37 8.43
CA SER A 466 54.18 16.00 9.77
C SER A 466 54.83 14.61 9.78
N LEU A 467 54.19 13.59 9.18
CA LEU A 467 54.75 12.25 8.99
C LEU A 467 56.01 12.26 8.12
N LYS A 468 56.15 13.19 7.17
CA LYS A 468 57.34 13.34 6.34
C LYS A 468 58.53 13.93 7.11
N GLU A 469 58.30 14.93 7.96
CA GLU A 469 59.34 15.46 8.85
C GLU A 469 59.64 14.49 10.02
N GLU A 470 58.66 13.78 10.53
CA GLU A 470 58.85 12.72 11.52
C GLU A 470 59.58 11.51 10.92
N SER A 471 59.34 11.17 9.65
CA SER A 471 60.12 10.17 8.91
C SER A 471 61.56 10.61 8.70
N LYS A 472 61.84 11.89 8.43
CA LYS A 472 63.22 12.42 8.38
C LYS A 472 63.91 12.37 9.75
N LYS A 473 63.20 12.65 10.84
CA LYS A 473 63.74 12.53 12.20
C LYS A 473 64.01 11.07 12.58
N ARG A 474 63.07 10.17 12.29
CA ARG A 474 63.24 8.72 12.45
C ARG A 474 64.34 8.11 11.57
N ALA A 475 64.92 8.86 10.63
CA ALA A 475 66.09 8.45 9.85
C ALA A 475 67.43 8.90 10.47
N LEU A 476 67.43 9.53 11.65
CA LEU A 476 68.62 10.17 12.24
C LEU A 476 68.86 9.92 13.75
N ASP A 477 67.86 9.44 14.50
CA ASP A 477 67.99 9.11 15.94
C ASP A 477 67.80 7.60 16.22
N GLU A 478 68.90 6.84 16.04
CA GLU A 478 69.43 5.68 16.80
C GLU A 478 68.52 4.58 17.45
N PRO A 479 69.06 3.37 17.78
CA PRO A 479 68.67 2.18 17.02
C PRO A 479 67.93 1.09 17.82
N VAL A 480 67.35 0.12 17.09
CA VAL A 480 66.94 -1.17 17.65
C VAL A 480 67.38 -2.31 16.72
N ASP A 481 68.31 -3.09 17.24
CA ASP A 481 68.95 -4.30 16.70
C ASP A 481 67.99 -5.43 16.25
N ASP A 482 68.43 -6.43 15.49
CA ASP A 482 69.54 -6.53 14.51
C ASP A 482 69.37 -7.87 13.77
N MET A 483 68.58 -7.90 12.69
CA MET A 483 68.52 -9.06 11.78
C MET A 483 68.40 -8.57 10.32
N PRO A 484 69.41 -8.83 9.46
CA PRO A 484 69.45 -8.35 8.07
C PRO A 484 68.26 -8.83 7.20
N TRP A 485 68.07 -8.22 6.03
CA TRP A 485 67.01 -8.62 5.08
C TRP A 485 67.19 -10.07 4.60
N GLU A 486 68.44 -10.50 4.53
CA GLU A 486 68.91 -11.85 4.26
C GLU A 486 68.33 -12.86 5.26
N PHE A 487 68.19 -12.51 6.55
CA PHE A 487 67.57 -13.39 7.54
C PHE A 487 66.09 -13.64 7.24
N TRP A 488 65.32 -12.56 7.02
CA TRP A 488 63.89 -12.68 6.71
C TRP A 488 63.67 -13.43 5.39
N SER A 489 64.56 -13.24 4.42
CA SER A 489 64.59 -13.98 3.16
C SER A 489 64.88 -15.48 3.37
N CYS A 490 65.91 -15.83 4.15
CA CYS A 490 66.23 -17.22 4.51
C CYS A 490 65.10 -17.90 5.30
N LEU A 491 64.43 -17.18 6.20
CA LEU A 491 63.32 -17.71 6.98
C LEU A 491 62.10 -18.03 6.10
N LEU A 492 61.82 -17.17 5.11
CA LEU A 492 60.80 -17.41 4.09
C LEU A 492 61.14 -18.64 3.23
N LEU A 493 62.40 -18.75 2.78
CA LEU A 493 62.91 -19.92 2.04
C LEU A 493 62.90 -21.22 2.87
N THR A 494 63.05 -21.13 4.19
CA THR A 494 62.96 -22.31 5.10
C THR A 494 61.52 -22.80 5.20
N ILE A 495 60.55 -21.88 5.36
CA ILE A 495 59.11 -22.20 5.34
C ILE A 495 58.71 -22.80 3.98
N ASP A 496 59.21 -22.23 2.88
CA ASP A 496 58.95 -22.75 1.53
C ASP A 496 59.60 -24.13 1.31
N GLY A 497 60.80 -24.37 1.87
CA GLY A 497 61.45 -25.68 1.91
C GLY A 497 60.61 -26.73 2.65
N TRP A 498 60.08 -26.39 3.84
CA TRP A 498 59.20 -27.29 4.60
C TRP A 498 57.89 -27.62 3.85
N VAL A 499 57.36 -26.70 3.03
CA VAL A 499 56.22 -27.00 2.14
C VAL A 499 56.63 -27.94 1.01
N LEU A 500 57.77 -27.70 0.36
CA LEU A 500 58.28 -28.53 -0.73
C LEU A 500 58.60 -29.96 -0.30
N GLU A 501 59.07 -30.13 0.94
CA GLU A 501 59.34 -31.43 1.56
C GLU A 501 58.09 -32.09 2.19
N ASN A 502 56.91 -31.47 2.07
CA ASN A 502 55.64 -31.88 2.70
C ASN A 502 55.70 -32.03 4.24
N LYS A 503 56.63 -31.33 4.90
CA LYS A 503 56.78 -31.29 6.36
C LYS A 503 55.74 -30.39 7.06
N ILE A 504 55.18 -29.41 6.33
CA ILE A 504 54.02 -28.61 6.75
C ILE A 504 53.00 -28.48 5.61
N LEU A 505 51.73 -28.29 5.93
CA LEU A 505 50.69 -28.05 4.93
C LEU A 505 50.78 -26.62 4.38
N ASN A 506 50.47 -26.42 3.09
CA ASN A 506 50.50 -25.09 2.49
C ASN A 506 49.52 -24.10 3.16
N SER A 507 48.43 -24.60 3.76
CA SER A 507 47.50 -23.83 4.60
C SER A 507 48.13 -23.30 5.90
N GLU A 508 49.15 -23.98 6.42
CA GLU A 508 49.91 -23.59 7.62
C GLU A 508 51.06 -22.64 7.24
N ALA A 509 51.65 -22.82 6.07
CA ALA A 509 52.71 -21.95 5.57
C ALA A 509 52.24 -20.51 5.27
N VAL A 510 50.99 -20.30 4.82
CA VAL A 510 50.45 -18.95 4.53
C VAL A 510 50.55 -17.98 5.72
N PRO A 511 50.01 -18.27 6.92
CA PRO A 511 50.15 -17.38 8.08
C PRO A 511 51.60 -17.22 8.56
N LEU A 512 52.45 -18.25 8.44
CA LEU A 512 53.89 -18.12 8.75
C LEU A 512 54.59 -17.13 7.80
N ARG A 513 54.39 -17.27 6.48
CA ARG A 513 54.88 -16.32 5.47
C ARG A 513 54.41 -14.89 5.76
N GLU A 514 53.16 -14.72 6.19
CA GLU A 514 52.61 -13.41 6.56
C GLU A 514 53.29 -12.83 7.82
N MET A 515 53.61 -13.66 8.82
CA MET A 515 54.39 -13.24 9.99
C MET A 515 55.83 -12.86 9.64
N VAL A 516 56.51 -13.59 8.75
CA VAL A 516 57.84 -13.22 8.23
C VAL A 516 57.78 -11.89 7.47
N TRP A 517 56.79 -11.73 6.58
CA TRP A 517 56.61 -10.51 5.78
C TRP A 517 56.32 -9.26 6.63
N LYS A 518 55.50 -9.41 7.68
CA LYS A 518 55.22 -8.36 8.67
C LYS A 518 56.37 -8.14 9.68
N ARG A 519 57.45 -8.93 9.59
CA ARG A 519 58.59 -8.94 10.54
C ARG A 519 58.13 -9.10 12.00
N ASP A 520 57.19 -10.01 12.23
CA ASP A 520 56.61 -10.27 13.55
C ASP A 520 57.70 -10.77 14.52
N ARG A 521 57.83 -10.10 15.67
CA ARG A 521 58.84 -10.46 16.67
C ARG A 521 58.72 -11.92 17.12
N ARG A 522 57.51 -12.47 17.18
CA ARG A 522 57.23 -13.82 17.69
C ARG A 522 57.85 -14.93 16.82
N ILE A 523 57.93 -14.74 15.50
CA ILE A 523 58.55 -15.74 14.61
C ILE A 523 60.09 -15.64 14.65
N CYS A 524 60.64 -14.45 14.94
CA CYS A 524 62.07 -14.26 15.21
C CYS A 524 62.47 -14.89 16.56
N ASP A 525 61.74 -14.59 17.63
CA ASP A 525 61.96 -15.17 18.96
C ASP A 525 61.86 -16.71 18.91
N ALA A 526 60.88 -17.25 18.18
CA ALA A 526 60.76 -18.70 17.95
C ALA A 526 61.94 -19.30 17.18
N TYR A 527 62.44 -18.63 16.13
CA TYR A 527 63.62 -19.06 15.39
C TYR A 527 64.88 -19.10 16.28
N VAL A 528 65.11 -18.05 17.07
CA VAL A 528 66.25 -17.95 18.00
C VAL A 528 66.17 -19.05 19.08
N MET A 529 64.98 -19.34 19.59
CA MET A 529 64.73 -20.44 20.54
C MET A 529 64.90 -21.85 19.94
N CYS A 530 65.07 -21.97 18.62
CA CYS A 530 65.18 -23.25 17.90
C CYS A 530 66.57 -23.53 17.31
N LYS A 531 67.54 -22.63 17.50
CA LYS A 531 68.87 -22.66 16.86
C LYS A 531 69.72 -23.92 17.15
N GLU A 532 69.39 -24.66 18.21
CA GLU A 532 70.11 -25.87 18.65
C GLU A 532 69.20 -27.13 18.71
N LYS A 533 68.02 -27.08 18.10
CA LYS A 533 67.00 -28.16 18.17
C LYS A 533 66.96 -29.04 16.93
N THR A 534 66.35 -30.23 17.06
CA THR A 534 66.02 -31.11 15.92
C THR A 534 64.88 -30.52 15.09
N GLU A 535 64.87 -30.80 13.78
CA GLU A 535 63.98 -30.13 12.82
C GLU A 535 62.49 -30.25 13.15
N ASP A 536 62.04 -31.42 13.63
CA ASP A 536 60.65 -31.66 14.06
C ASP A 536 60.23 -30.78 15.26
N GLU A 537 61.17 -30.44 16.15
CA GLU A 537 60.93 -29.50 17.26
C GLU A 537 60.86 -28.05 16.76
N VAL A 538 61.62 -27.70 15.72
CA VAL A 538 61.53 -26.38 15.07
C VAL A 538 60.16 -26.22 14.42
N ILE A 539 59.76 -27.18 13.60
CA ILE A 539 58.48 -27.18 12.88
C ILE A 539 57.30 -27.15 13.85
N SER A 540 57.30 -28.00 14.89
CA SER A 540 56.22 -27.97 15.89
C SER A 540 56.17 -26.65 16.68
N THR A 541 57.31 -26.01 16.98
CA THR A 541 57.34 -24.67 17.60
C THR A 541 56.74 -23.61 16.66
N PHE A 542 57.00 -23.69 15.35
CA PHE A 542 56.44 -22.76 14.36
C PHE A 542 54.94 -22.99 14.14
N LEU A 543 54.48 -24.24 14.00
CA LEU A 543 53.06 -24.58 13.90
C LEU A 543 52.28 -24.13 15.15
N GLN A 544 52.92 -24.15 16.33
CA GLN A 544 52.31 -23.68 17.57
C GLN A 544 51.95 -22.18 17.52
N LEU A 545 52.71 -21.34 16.80
CA LEU A 545 52.37 -19.93 16.57
C LEU A 545 51.02 -19.79 15.82
N ILE A 546 50.81 -20.60 14.78
CA ILE A 546 49.60 -20.59 13.95
C ILE A 546 48.39 -21.10 14.75
N SER A 547 48.59 -22.16 15.54
CA SER A 547 47.52 -22.81 16.33
C SER A 547 46.81 -21.87 17.31
N SER A 548 47.39 -20.69 17.59
CA SER A 548 46.80 -19.62 18.40
C SER A 548 45.72 -18.79 17.69
N GLN A 549 45.48 -18.98 16.39
CA GLN A 549 44.66 -18.07 15.57
C GLN A 549 43.21 -18.52 15.32
N ALA A 550 42.75 -19.61 15.94
CA ALA A 550 41.33 -19.75 16.22
C ALA A 550 40.96 -18.70 17.27
N SER A 551 40.34 -17.60 16.86
CA SER A 551 39.84 -16.58 17.80
C SER A 551 38.90 -17.27 18.80
N PRO A 552 39.17 -17.20 20.12
CA PRO A 552 38.37 -17.93 21.10
C PRO A 552 36.91 -17.48 21.00
N GLY A 553 36.01 -18.44 20.80
CA GLY A 553 34.59 -18.19 20.58
C GLY A 553 34.00 -17.34 21.69
N LEU A 554 33.33 -16.26 21.33
CA LEU A 554 32.78 -15.30 22.28
C LEU A 554 31.78 -15.98 23.23
N HIS A 555 31.76 -15.57 24.49
CA HIS A 555 30.68 -15.95 25.40
C HIS A 555 29.51 -14.98 25.23
N VAL A 556 28.45 -15.46 24.57
CA VAL A 556 27.25 -14.69 24.22
C VAL A 556 26.07 -15.19 25.06
N ILE A 557 25.41 -14.29 25.77
CA ILE A 557 24.20 -14.62 26.55
C ILE A 557 23.02 -13.80 26.01
N HIS A 558 22.01 -14.49 25.47
CA HIS A 558 20.75 -13.86 25.12
C HIS A 558 19.82 -13.82 26.34
N ILE A 559 19.18 -12.68 26.57
CA ILE A 559 18.13 -12.52 27.59
C ILE A 559 16.86 -12.12 26.83
N ALA A 560 15.83 -12.95 26.88
CA ALA A 560 14.62 -12.79 26.07
C ALA A 560 13.35 -13.18 26.85
N ALA A 561 12.20 -12.74 26.35
CA ALA A 561 10.90 -13.22 26.83
C ALA A 561 10.40 -14.47 26.09
N GLU A 562 10.93 -14.76 24.89
CA GLU A 562 10.58 -15.93 24.06
C GLU A 562 11.82 -16.68 23.56
N MET A 563 11.64 -17.97 23.29
CA MET A 563 12.53 -18.83 22.52
C MET A 563 11.69 -19.97 21.90
N ALA A 564 11.84 -20.23 20.61
CA ALA A 564 11.18 -21.34 19.94
C ALA A 564 11.83 -22.69 20.28
N PRO A 565 11.07 -23.80 20.30
CA PRO A 565 9.61 -23.87 20.42
C PRO A 565 9.09 -23.65 21.86
N VAL A 566 9.98 -23.67 22.86
CA VAL A 566 9.64 -23.77 24.30
C VAL A 566 8.70 -22.67 24.82
N ALA A 567 8.89 -21.41 24.41
CA ALA A 567 8.12 -20.27 24.84
C ALA A 567 7.98 -19.30 23.65
N LYS A 568 6.91 -19.43 22.87
CA LYS A 568 6.73 -18.74 21.59
C LYS A 568 5.34 -18.11 21.46
N VAL A 569 5.31 -16.86 21.01
CA VAL A 569 4.12 -16.09 20.62
C VAL A 569 4.25 -15.56 19.19
N GLY A 570 5.47 -15.27 18.74
CA GLY A 570 5.75 -14.81 17.37
C GLY A 570 7.18 -15.06 16.93
N GLY A 571 7.64 -14.25 15.97
CA GLY A 571 8.97 -14.40 15.37
C GLY A 571 10.15 -14.08 16.30
N LEU A 572 9.93 -13.42 17.45
CA LEU A 572 11.00 -13.13 18.40
C LEU A 572 11.63 -14.43 18.94
N GLY A 573 10.80 -15.42 19.30
CA GLY A 573 11.28 -16.73 19.72
C GLY A 573 12.03 -17.48 18.61
N ASP A 574 11.60 -17.34 17.35
CA ASP A 574 12.30 -17.94 16.20
C ASP A 574 13.67 -17.30 15.98
N VAL A 575 13.78 -15.97 16.08
CA VAL A 575 15.05 -15.24 15.95
C VAL A 575 16.04 -15.61 17.05
N VAL A 576 15.60 -15.63 18.32
CA VAL A 576 16.45 -16.00 19.47
C VAL A 576 17.04 -17.40 19.29
N THR A 577 16.26 -18.32 18.73
CA THR A 577 16.69 -19.72 18.50
C THR A 577 17.59 -19.85 17.28
N GLY A 578 17.19 -19.27 16.15
CA GLY A 578 17.93 -19.36 14.88
C GLY A 578 19.28 -18.64 14.92
N LEU A 579 19.32 -17.41 15.45
CA LEU A 579 20.56 -16.68 15.68
C LEU A 579 21.43 -17.40 16.71
N GLY A 580 20.85 -17.90 17.80
CA GLY A 580 21.57 -18.68 18.82
C GLY A 580 22.23 -19.93 18.23
N LYS A 581 21.49 -20.74 17.47
CA LYS A 581 22.01 -21.93 16.76
C LYS A 581 23.11 -21.55 15.76
N ALA A 582 22.96 -20.45 15.03
CA ALA A 582 23.95 -20.01 14.05
C ALA A 582 25.27 -19.54 14.70
N LEU A 583 25.20 -18.80 15.82
CA LEU A 583 26.36 -18.40 16.61
C LEU A 583 27.03 -19.62 17.28
N GLN A 584 26.25 -20.61 17.74
CA GLN A 584 26.77 -21.87 18.26
C GLN A 584 27.46 -22.70 17.16
N LYS A 585 26.88 -22.78 15.95
CA LYS A 585 27.52 -23.39 14.77
C LYS A 585 28.82 -22.69 14.36
N LYS A 586 28.98 -21.39 14.66
CA LYS A 586 30.23 -20.60 14.54
C LYS A 586 31.22 -20.81 15.70
N GLY A 587 30.95 -21.72 16.63
CA GLY A 587 31.85 -22.07 17.73
C GLY A 587 31.83 -21.11 18.93
N HIS A 588 30.83 -20.22 19.02
CA HIS A 588 30.65 -19.37 20.20
C HIS A 588 29.98 -20.13 21.36
N LEU A 589 30.29 -19.76 22.60
CA LEU A 589 29.53 -20.24 23.76
C LEU A 589 28.25 -19.40 23.87
N VAL A 590 27.15 -19.94 23.33
CA VAL A 590 25.83 -19.32 23.39
C VAL A 590 25.03 -19.89 24.55
N GLU A 591 24.47 -19.02 25.39
CA GLU A 591 23.52 -19.39 26.46
C GLU A 591 22.27 -18.49 26.40
N ILE A 592 21.12 -18.99 26.83
CA ILE A 592 19.86 -18.25 26.81
C ILE A 592 19.25 -18.19 28.22
N VAL A 593 18.77 -17.02 28.62
CA VAL A 593 18.03 -16.81 29.87
C VAL A 593 16.58 -16.42 29.56
N LEU A 594 15.62 -17.15 30.14
CA LEU A 594 14.18 -16.98 29.96
C LEU A 594 13.44 -16.95 31.31
N PRO A 595 12.21 -16.43 31.38
CA PRO A 595 11.30 -16.73 32.48
C PRO A 595 10.85 -18.20 32.43
N LYS A 596 10.68 -18.84 33.59
CA LYS A 596 9.97 -20.13 33.69
C LYS A 596 8.47 -19.88 33.75
N TYR A 597 7.84 -19.80 32.57
CA TYR A 597 6.38 -19.70 32.47
C TYR A 597 5.70 -21.00 32.91
N ASP A 598 4.47 -20.90 33.42
CA ASP A 598 3.59 -22.05 33.62
C ASP A 598 3.02 -22.60 32.29
N CYS A 599 2.92 -21.75 31.26
CA CYS A 599 2.39 -22.09 29.93
C CYS A 599 3.42 -22.51 28.87
N MET A 600 4.70 -22.75 29.24
CA MET A 600 5.75 -23.17 28.29
C MET A 600 5.60 -24.63 27.83
N GLN A 601 6.16 -24.98 26.67
CA GLN A 601 6.19 -26.34 26.12
C GLN A 601 7.28 -27.19 26.83
N TYR A 602 6.94 -27.74 27.99
CA TYR A 602 7.86 -28.55 28.83
C TYR A 602 8.40 -29.80 28.11
N ASP A 603 7.66 -30.37 27.16
CA ASP A 603 8.05 -31.52 26.33
C ASP A 603 9.25 -31.23 25.41
N ARG A 604 9.52 -29.94 25.12
CA ARG A 604 10.61 -29.49 24.24
C ARG A 604 11.91 -29.19 24.98
N VAL A 605 11.96 -29.37 26.29
CA VAL A 605 13.17 -29.13 27.10
C VAL A 605 13.80 -30.45 27.53
N ARG A 606 15.01 -30.73 27.05
CA ARG A 606 15.80 -31.90 27.48
C ARG A 606 16.55 -31.58 28.78
N ASP A 607 16.76 -32.61 29.60
CA ASP A 607 17.56 -32.57 30.83
C ASP A 607 17.16 -31.50 31.87
N LEU A 608 15.88 -31.06 31.82
CA LEU A 608 15.33 -30.00 32.66
C LEU A 608 15.44 -30.35 34.16
N ARG A 609 16.27 -29.60 34.88
CA ARG A 609 16.51 -29.76 36.32
C ARG A 609 16.64 -28.43 37.05
N VAL A 610 16.35 -28.42 38.34
CA VAL A 610 16.67 -27.31 39.23
C VAL A 610 18.18 -27.28 39.49
N LEU A 611 18.77 -26.09 39.62
CA LEU A 611 20.10 -25.90 40.18
C LEU A 611 20.00 -25.69 41.70
N ASP A 612 20.85 -26.36 42.48
CA ASP A 612 20.90 -26.18 43.94
C ASP A 612 21.27 -24.74 44.35
N ALA A 613 21.88 -23.98 43.42
CA ALA A 613 22.15 -22.56 43.56
C ALA A 613 20.84 -21.73 43.51
N THR A 614 20.37 -21.32 44.69
CA THR A 614 19.33 -20.29 44.83
C THR A 614 19.91 -18.90 44.52
N VAL A 615 19.26 -18.16 43.61
CA VAL A 615 19.64 -16.78 43.24
C VAL A 615 18.68 -15.79 43.90
N TYR A 616 19.21 -14.76 44.57
CA TYR A 616 18.39 -13.70 45.17
C TYR A 616 18.35 -12.46 44.27
N SER A 617 17.17 -11.88 44.09
CA SER A 617 16.97 -10.65 43.30
C SER A 617 16.27 -9.54 44.06
N TYR A 618 16.68 -8.30 43.79
CA TYR A 618 16.04 -7.12 44.35
C TYR A 618 14.74 -6.79 43.62
N PHE A 619 13.68 -6.50 44.38
CA PHE A 619 12.50 -5.80 43.88
C PHE A 619 11.82 -5.01 45.00
N ASP A 620 11.26 -3.82 44.72
CA ASP A 620 10.49 -2.99 45.67
C ASP A 620 11.13 -2.88 47.08
N GLY A 621 12.44 -2.62 47.14
CA GLY A 621 13.19 -2.46 48.40
C GLY A 621 13.55 -3.76 49.13
N LYS A 622 13.27 -4.94 48.57
CA LYS A 622 13.44 -6.25 49.22
C LYS A 622 14.22 -7.23 48.34
N LEU A 623 14.79 -8.26 48.95
CA LEU A 623 15.35 -9.40 48.23
C LEU A 623 14.33 -10.54 48.18
N PHE A 624 14.16 -11.13 47.00
CA PHE A 624 13.29 -12.27 46.73
C PHE A 624 14.10 -13.46 46.23
N GLN A 625 13.65 -14.66 46.59
CA GLN A 625 14.27 -15.91 46.15
C GLN A 625 13.84 -16.23 44.72
N ASN A 626 14.76 -16.75 43.91
CA ASN A 626 14.48 -17.34 42.60
C ASN A 626 15.08 -18.75 42.56
N LYS A 627 14.31 -19.72 42.08
CA LYS A 627 14.87 -20.97 41.59
C LYS A 627 15.38 -20.74 40.17
N VAL A 628 16.52 -21.34 39.87
CA VAL A 628 17.08 -21.37 38.53
C VAL A 628 16.99 -22.80 38.04
N TRP A 629 16.30 -22.99 36.93
CA TRP A 629 16.24 -24.27 36.23
C TRP A 629 17.18 -24.22 35.04
N THR A 630 17.75 -25.36 34.66
CA THR A 630 18.58 -25.50 33.45
C THR A 630 18.11 -26.68 32.62
N GLY A 631 18.21 -26.56 31.30
CA GLY A 631 17.90 -27.61 30.34
C GLY A 631 18.41 -27.24 28.94
N THR A 632 18.20 -28.13 27.98
CA THR A 632 18.65 -27.96 26.58
C THR A 632 17.45 -27.87 25.65
N VAL A 633 17.40 -26.84 24.80
CA VAL A 633 16.35 -26.62 23.79
C VAL A 633 17.03 -26.43 22.43
N GLU A 634 16.69 -27.28 21.44
CA GLU A 634 17.30 -27.28 20.10
C GLU A 634 18.84 -27.22 20.06
N GLY A 635 19.50 -27.84 21.05
CA GLY A 635 20.95 -27.88 21.21
C GLY A 635 21.57 -26.72 22.01
N LEU A 636 20.78 -25.70 22.35
CA LEU A 636 21.21 -24.54 23.12
C LEU A 636 20.97 -24.74 24.63
N PRO A 637 21.92 -24.37 25.51
CA PRO A 637 21.72 -24.39 26.95
C PRO A 637 20.86 -23.20 27.39
N VAL A 638 19.80 -23.49 28.13
CA VAL A 638 18.81 -22.51 28.60
C VAL A 638 18.74 -22.50 30.13
N TYR A 639 18.64 -21.30 30.69
CA TYR A 639 18.34 -21.06 32.10
C TYR A 639 16.95 -20.44 32.24
N PHE A 640 16.05 -21.11 32.98
CA PHE A 640 14.70 -20.62 33.24
C PHE A 640 14.59 -20.10 34.68
N ILE A 641 14.23 -18.84 34.85
CA ILE A 641 14.11 -18.18 36.16
C ILE A 641 12.69 -18.33 36.69
N GLU A 642 12.55 -18.91 37.88
CA GLU A 642 11.27 -19.12 38.57
C GLU A 642 11.22 -18.26 39.85
N PRO A 643 10.56 -17.09 39.83
CA PRO A 643 10.51 -16.20 40.98
C PRO A 643 9.59 -16.72 42.10
N HIS A 644 10.11 -16.82 43.32
CA HIS A 644 9.28 -16.94 44.53
C HIS A 644 8.76 -15.55 44.98
N HIS A 645 8.26 -14.74 44.04
CA HIS A 645 7.63 -13.46 44.34
C HIS A 645 6.13 -13.64 44.60
N PRO A 646 5.52 -13.00 45.64
CA PRO A 646 4.10 -13.18 45.97
C PRO A 646 3.13 -12.92 44.81
N SER A 647 3.45 -11.99 43.90
CA SER A 647 2.63 -11.68 42.71
C SER A 647 2.67 -12.74 41.60
N LYS A 648 3.45 -13.82 41.75
CA LYS A 648 3.49 -14.95 40.79
C LYS A 648 3.64 -14.54 39.33
N PHE A 649 4.67 -13.72 39.02
CA PHE A 649 4.80 -13.04 37.73
C PHE A 649 4.72 -13.98 36.50
N PHE A 650 5.24 -15.20 36.58
CA PHE A 650 5.24 -16.16 35.45
C PHE A 650 4.37 -17.40 35.69
N TRP A 651 3.38 -17.28 36.59
CA TRP A 651 2.37 -18.31 36.85
C TRP A 651 0.97 -17.71 36.65
N ARG A 652 0.65 -17.45 35.37
CA ARG A 652 -0.56 -16.71 34.91
C ARG A 652 -1.29 -17.41 33.76
N GLY A 653 -0.73 -18.50 33.21
CA GLY A 653 -1.21 -19.17 32.00
C GLY A 653 -0.93 -18.41 30.69
N GLN A 654 -0.21 -17.28 30.74
CA GLN A 654 0.01 -16.39 29.60
C GLN A 654 1.44 -15.81 29.57
N TYR A 655 1.98 -15.65 28.37
CA TYR A 655 3.27 -15.01 28.12
C TYR A 655 3.21 -13.49 28.33
N TYR A 656 2.25 -12.81 27.69
CA TYR A 656 2.08 -11.34 27.68
C TYR A 656 0.61 -10.95 27.92
N GLY A 657 0.37 -9.68 28.22
CA GLY A 657 -0.98 -9.09 28.29
C GLY A 657 -1.51 -8.89 29.71
N GLU A 658 -0.70 -9.15 30.74
CA GLU A 658 -1.08 -8.90 32.12
C GLU A 658 -0.93 -7.40 32.44
N GLN A 659 -1.79 -6.86 33.31
CA GLN A 659 -1.75 -5.44 33.69
C GLN A 659 -0.43 -5.03 34.37
N ASP A 660 0.29 -5.98 34.98
CA ASP A 660 1.59 -5.78 35.62
C ASP A 660 2.78 -6.23 34.74
N ASP A 661 2.61 -6.35 33.41
CA ASP A 661 3.66 -6.73 32.45
C ASP A 661 4.98 -5.95 32.64
N PHE A 662 4.92 -4.63 32.90
CA PHE A 662 6.12 -3.83 33.20
C PHE A 662 6.89 -4.35 34.41
N LYS A 663 6.18 -4.77 35.46
CA LYS A 663 6.78 -5.34 36.69
C LYS A 663 7.26 -6.77 36.48
N ARG A 664 6.49 -7.59 35.76
CA ARG A 664 6.88 -8.96 35.37
C ARG A 664 8.26 -8.95 34.70
N PHE A 665 8.42 -8.12 33.67
CA PHE A 665 9.61 -8.14 32.83
C PHE A 665 10.79 -7.30 33.36
N SER A 666 10.55 -6.22 34.11
CA SER A 666 11.63 -5.52 34.84
C SER A 666 12.17 -6.36 36.02
N PHE A 667 11.32 -7.13 36.72
CA PHE A 667 11.77 -8.13 37.69
C PHE A 667 12.67 -9.17 37.04
N PHE A 668 12.22 -9.75 35.91
CA PHE A 668 12.99 -10.76 35.18
C PHE A 668 14.34 -10.23 34.69
N SER A 669 14.37 -9.04 34.08
CA SER A 669 15.60 -8.36 33.65
C SER A 669 16.59 -8.17 34.79
N ARG A 670 16.09 -7.83 35.98
CA ARG A 670 16.92 -7.71 37.19
C ARG A 670 17.43 -9.07 37.65
N ALA A 671 16.57 -10.09 37.75
CA ALA A 671 16.93 -11.44 38.19
C ALA A 671 17.90 -12.15 37.23
N ALA A 672 17.82 -11.89 35.92
CA ALA A 672 18.76 -12.42 34.94
C ALA A 672 20.19 -11.90 35.17
N LEU A 673 20.37 -10.61 35.43
CA LEU A 673 21.68 -10.05 35.74
C LEU A 673 22.21 -10.50 37.13
N GLU A 674 21.34 -10.70 38.12
CA GLU A 674 21.72 -11.31 39.40
C GLU A 674 22.21 -12.75 39.21
N LEU A 675 21.56 -13.55 38.35
CA LEU A 675 22.02 -14.90 37.99
C LEU A 675 23.42 -14.87 37.37
N LEU A 676 23.69 -13.96 36.42
CA LEU A 676 25.03 -13.86 35.81
C LEU A 676 26.10 -13.48 36.84
N LEU A 677 25.82 -12.51 37.72
CA LEU A 677 26.73 -12.07 38.77
C LEU A 677 26.99 -13.19 39.80
N GLN A 678 25.93 -13.81 40.33
CA GLN A 678 26.01 -14.80 41.41
C GLN A 678 26.57 -16.15 40.92
N ALA A 679 26.41 -16.48 39.63
CA ALA A 679 27.09 -17.61 38.99
C ALA A 679 28.53 -17.30 38.54
N GLY A 680 29.03 -16.07 38.72
CA GLY A 680 30.38 -15.66 38.33
C GLY A 680 30.64 -15.67 36.82
N LYS A 681 29.58 -15.66 35.99
CA LYS A 681 29.70 -15.66 34.52
C LYS A 681 30.31 -14.35 34.03
N LYS A 682 31.19 -14.43 33.03
CA LYS A 682 31.87 -13.26 32.43
C LYS A 682 31.69 -13.24 30.90
N PRO A 683 30.46 -13.03 30.40
CA PRO A 683 30.21 -12.98 28.97
C PRO A 683 30.93 -11.82 28.28
N ASP A 684 31.29 -12.00 27.02
CA ASP A 684 31.74 -10.94 26.12
C ASP A 684 30.56 -10.10 25.60
N ILE A 685 29.41 -10.74 25.41
CA ILE A 685 28.17 -10.13 24.90
C ILE A 685 26.99 -10.52 25.79
N ILE A 686 26.19 -9.54 26.19
CA ILE A 686 24.82 -9.76 26.66
C ILE A 686 23.89 -9.14 25.60
N HIS A 687 22.96 -9.94 25.08
CA HIS A 687 22.06 -9.55 24.01
C HIS A 687 20.61 -9.58 24.50
N CYS A 688 20.00 -8.41 24.68
CA CYS A 688 18.60 -8.25 25.05
C CYS A 688 17.69 -8.01 23.83
N HIS A 689 16.43 -8.46 23.93
CA HIS A 689 15.41 -8.42 22.89
C HIS A 689 14.11 -7.78 23.40
N ASP A 690 13.61 -6.78 22.67
CA ASP A 690 12.40 -5.98 22.94
C ASP A 690 12.29 -5.36 24.35
N TRP A 691 11.23 -4.57 24.55
CA TRP A 691 11.03 -3.72 25.72
C TRP A 691 11.05 -4.50 27.04
N GLN A 692 10.64 -5.77 27.02
CA GLN A 692 10.64 -6.68 28.15
C GLN A 692 12.03 -6.85 28.77
N THR A 693 13.08 -6.83 27.94
CA THR A 693 14.48 -7.00 28.41
C THR A 693 15.35 -5.77 28.17
N ALA A 694 14.79 -4.70 27.60
CA ALA A 694 15.43 -3.41 27.43
C ALA A 694 16.00 -2.82 28.74
N PHE A 695 15.40 -3.14 29.89
CA PHE A 695 15.90 -2.76 31.23
C PHE A 695 17.32 -3.29 31.54
N VAL A 696 17.76 -4.37 30.89
CA VAL A 696 19.11 -4.95 31.09
C VAL A 696 20.20 -3.91 30.79
N ALA A 697 20.02 -3.05 29.79
CA ALA A 697 21.03 -2.07 29.41
C ALA A 697 21.34 -1.02 30.51
N PRO A 698 20.39 -0.24 31.04
CA PRO A 698 20.65 0.66 32.17
C PRO A 698 21.02 -0.10 33.45
N LEU A 699 20.35 -1.21 33.76
CA LEU A 699 20.67 -2.03 34.94
C LEU A 699 22.15 -2.45 34.94
N TYR A 700 22.66 -2.92 33.81
CA TYR A 700 24.04 -3.38 33.67
C TYR A 700 25.05 -2.29 34.04
N TRP A 701 24.95 -1.10 33.44
CA TRP A 701 25.91 -0.02 33.69
C TRP A 701 25.79 0.58 35.09
N ASP A 702 24.57 0.86 35.56
CA ASP A 702 24.37 1.53 36.85
C ASP A 702 24.66 0.61 38.04
N LEU A 703 24.30 -0.69 37.94
CA LEU A 703 24.24 -1.58 39.11
C LEU A 703 25.14 -2.82 39.07
N TYR A 704 25.63 -3.27 37.91
CA TYR A 704 26.35 -4.56 37.79
C TYR A 704 27.80 -4.41 37.33
N PHE A 705 28.07 -3.48 36.41
CA PHE A 705 29.42 -3.07 36.02
C PHE A 705 30.28 -2.68 37.24
N PRO A 706 29.83 -1.83 38.19
CA PRO A 706 30.60 -1.54 39.42
C PRO A 706 30.69 -2.73 40.41
N LYS A 707 29.88 -3.79 40.25
CA LYS A 707 29.93 -5.01 41.07
C LYS A 707 30.84 -6.11 40.49
N GLY A 708 31.53 -5.84 39.38
CA GLY A 708 32.48 -6.78 38.75
C GLY A 708 31.90 -7.64 37.63
N LEU A 709 30.61 -7.50 37.28
CA LEU A 709 30.06 -8.02 36.01
C LEU A 709 30.28 -6.94 34.94
N ASN A 710 31.53 -6.79 34.50
CA ASN A 710 31.99 -5.66 33.68
C ASN A 710 32.64 -6.04 32.33
N SER A 711 32.75 -7.34 32.03
CA SER A 711 33.30 -7.85 30.77
C SER A 711 32.43 -7.46 29.56
N ALA A 712 31.13 -7.72 29.67
CA ALA A 712 30.21 -7.71 28.53
C ALA A 712 30.08 -6.36 27.82
N ARG A 713 29.83 -6.43 26.52
CA ARG A 713 29.15 -5.37 25.77
C ARG A 713 27.66 -5.70 25.66
N ILE A 714 26.82 -4.67 25.69
CA ILE A 714 25.37 -4.83 25.57
C ILE A 714 24.97 -4.65 24.10
N CYS A 715 24.32 -5.66 23.54
CA CYS A 715 23.59 -5.60 22.28
C CYS A 715 22.09 -5.58 22.58
N PHE A 716 21.34 -4.72 21.90
CA PHE A 716 19.89 -4.68 22.00
C PHE A 716 19.24 -4.77 20.63
N THR A 717 18.30 -5.71 20.45
CA THR A 717 17.47 -5.79 19.23
C THR A 717 16.03 -5.43 19.54
N CYS A 718 15.49 -4.48 18.78
CA CYS A 718 14.06 -4.20 18.73
C CYS A 718 13.45 -4.87 17.50
N HIS A 719 12.52 -5.78 17.70
CA HIS A 719 11.79 -6.53 16.68
C HIS A 719 10.54 -5.77 16.20
N ASN A 720 9.94 -4.90 17.04
CA ASN A 720 8.89 -3.95 16.62
C ASN A 720 8.85 -2.71 17.54
N PHE A 721 9.18 -1.53 16.99
CA PHE A 721 9.15 -0.24 17.72
C PHE A 721 7.75 0.28 18.06
N GLU A 722 6.68 -0.43 17.70
CA GLU A 722 5.33 -0.22 18.24
C GLU A 722 5.26 -0.57 19.74
N TYR A 723 5.95 -1.63 20.19
CA TYR A 723 5.87 -2.13 21.56
C TYR A 723 6.96 -1.52 22.44
N GLN A 724 6.75 -0.29 22.91
CA GLN A 724 7.78 0.47 23.61
C GLN A 724 7.86 0.25 25.13
N GLY A 725 6.85 -0.38 25.73
CA GLY A 725 6.80 -0.65 27.18
C GLY A 725 6.66 0.60 28.07
N ALA A 726 6.19 1.73 27.52
CA ALA A 726 6.19 3.01 28.21
C ALA A 726 5.22 3.04 29.41
N ALA A 727 5.73 3.37 30.61
CA ALA A 727 5.00 3.31 31.89
C ALA A 727 5.32 4.52 32.78
N PRO A 728 4.56 4.78 33.86
CA PRO A 728 4.86 5.86 34.81
C PRO A 728 6.27 5.72 35.39
N ALA A 729 7.00 6.83 35.51
CA ALA A 729 8.42 6.83 35.91
C ALA A 729 8.69 6.15 37.27
N SER A 730 7.71 6.15 38.18
CA SER A 730 7.79 5.51 39.50
C SER A 730 7.97 4.00 39.46
N GLU A 731 7.52 3.30 38.41
CA GLU A 731 7.67 1.84 38.30
C GLU A 731 9.12 1.41 38.02
N LEU A 732 9.95 2.32 37.51
CA LEU A 732 11.38 2.04 37.26
C LEU A 732 12.17 1.83 38.57
N ALA A 733 11.68 2.40 39.69
CA ALA A 733 12.25 2.15 41.03
C ALA A 733 12.14 0.67 41.45
N SER A 734 11.11 -0.06 40.98
CA SER A 734 10.84 -1.41 41.44
C SER A 734 11.98 -2.38 41.12
N CYS A 735 12.64 -2.27 39.95
CA CYS A 735 13.84 -3.07 39.63
C CYS A 735 15.16 -2.50 40.23
N GLY A 736 15.09 -1.38 40.96
CA GLY A 736 16.21 -0.76 41.66
C GLY A 736 17.00 0.27 40.86
N LEU A 737 16.43 0.80 39.78
CA LEU A 737 17.00 1.90 38.99
C LEU A 737 16.63 3.27 39.58
N ASP A 738 17.49 4.27 39.40
CA ASP A 738 17.26 5.63 39.92
C ASP A 738 16.32 6.43 38.99
N VAL A 739 15.09 6.65 39.46
CA VAL A 739 14.05 7.39 38.74
C VAL A 739 14.45 8.84 38.45
N GLN A 740 15.15 9.52 39.36
CA GLN A 740 15.52 10.94 39.18
C GLN A 740 16.67 11.10 38.18
N GLN A 741 17.61 10.14 38.15
CA GLN A 741 18.70 10.15 37.17
C GLN A 741 18.27 9.68 35.78
N LEU A 742 17.25 8.83 35.68
CA LEU A 742 16.84 8.21 34.41
C LEU A 742 15.59 8.83 33.78
N ASN A 743 14.66 9.42 34.54
CA ASN A 743 13.52 10.15 33.98
C ASN A 743 13.92 11.56 33.51
N ARG A 744 14.78 11.61 32.49
CA ARG A 744 15.27 12.83 31.83
C ARG A 744 15.17 12.73 30.30
N PRO A 745 15.05 13.87 29.58
CA PRO A 745 14.96 13.88 28.12
C PRO A 745 16.15 13.19 27.44
N ASP A 746 17.35 13.30 28.01
CA ASP A 746 18.59 12.70 27.52
C ASP A 746 18.85 11.27 28.04
N ARG A 747 17.85 10.65 28.68
CA ARG A 747 17.89 9.29 29.24
C ARG A 747 16.62 8.52 28.86
N MET A 748 15.82 8.09 29.83
CA MET A 748 14.70 7.18 29.65
C MET A 748 13.33 7.86 29.63
N GLN A 749 13.21 9.17 29.85
CA GLN A 749 11.91 9.86 29.79
C GLN A 749 11.29 9.68 28.40
N ASP A 750 9.98 9.40 28.36
CA ASP A 750 9.26 9.24 27.11
C ASP A 750 9.18 10.55 26.30
N ASN A 751 9.19 10.45 24.97
CA ASN A 751 9.20 11.61 24.08
C ASN A 751 7.81 12.24 23.88
N SER A 752 6.73 11.59 24.33
CA SER A 752 5.35 12.09 24.25
C SER A 752 4.71 12.37 25.62
N ALA A 753 5.22 11.81 26.71
CA ALA A 753 4.70 12.03 28.07
C ALA A 753 5.80 12.17 29.13
N TYR A 754 5.98 13.38 29.67
CA TYR A 754 7.09 13.74 30.58
C TYR A 754 7.07 13.01 31.94
N ASP A 755 5.93 12.47 32.36
CA ASP A 755 5.76 11.68 33.59
C ASP A 755 6.08 10.18 33.39
N ARG A 756 6.30 9.74 32.14
CA ARG A 756 6.53 8.35 31.76
C ARG A 756 7.98 8.10 31.39
N VAL A 757 8.42 6.85 31.58
CA VAL A 757 9.68 6.32 31.07
C VAL A 757 9.43 5.30 29.96
N ASN A 758 10.38 5.22 29.04
CA ASN A 758 10.35 4.41 27.84
C ASN A 758 11.54 3.42 27.86
N PRO A 759 11.30 2.12 28.17
CA PRO A 759 12.33 1.09 28.20
C PRO A 759 13.15 0.99 26.91
N ILE A 760 12.51 1.03 25.74
CA ILE A 760 13.21 0.98 24.43
C ILE A 760 14.18 2.17 24.30
N LYS A 761 13.74 3.39 24.64
CA LYS A 761 14.61 4.58 24.64
C LYS A 761 15.84 4.36 25.53
N GLY A 762 15.64 3.79 26.73
CA GLY A 762 16.73 3.37 27.60
C GLY A 762 17.70 2.40 26.94
N ALA A 763 17.21 1.33 26.32
CA ALA A 763 18.09 0.38 25.63
C ALA A 763 18.82 0.99 24.42
N ILE A 764 18.20 1.89 23.66
CA ILE A 764 18.88 2.64 22.59
C ILE A 764 20.01 3.51 23.18
N VAL A 765 19.76 4.23 24.28
CA VAL A 765 20.76 5.09 24.92
C VAL A 765 21.93 4.28 25.50
N PHE A 766 21.63 3.24 26.30
CA PHE A 766 22.62 2.53 27.12
C PHE A 766 23.33 1.34 26.43
N SER A 767 22.79 0.77 25.34
CA SER A 767 23.46 -0.38 24.68
C SER A 767 24.67 0.05 23.85
N ASN A 768 25.67 -0.82 23.67
CA ASN A 768 26.82 -0.56 22.81
C ASN A 768 26.49 -0.79 21.33
N ILE A 769 25.62 -1.77 21.06
CA ILE A 769 25.08 -2.11 19.73
C ILE A 769 23.56 -2.05 19.83
N VAL A 770 22.90 -1.44 18.84
CA VAL A 770 21.45 -1.45 18.68
C VAL A 770 21.14 -2.02 17.30
N THR A 771 20.25 -3.00 17.20
CA THR A 771 19.78 -3.49 15.90
C THR A 771 18.26 -3.50 15.79
N THR A 772 17.80 -3.58 14.55
CA THR A 772 16.45 -4.04 14.23
C THR A 772 16.50 -5.01 13.06
N VAL A 773 15.36 -5.59 12.74
CA VAL A 773 15.25 -6.88 12.04
C VAL A 773 15.16 -6.80 10.51
N SER A 774 15.33 -5.61 9.92
CA SER A 774 15.61 -5.44 8.49
C SER A 774 16.28 -4.09 8.17
N PRO A 775 17.04 -3.98 7.05
CA PRO A 775 17.60 -2.71 6.56
C PRO A 775 16.55 -1.64 6.23
N THR A 776 15.49 -1.95 5.48
CA THR A 776 14.43 -0.99 5.14
C THR A 776 13.67 -0.56 6.39
N TYR A 777 13.32 -1.47 7.31
CA TYR A 777 12.65 -1.11 8.55
C TYR A 777 13.52 -0.18 9.43
N ALA A 778 14.85 -0.39 9.45
CA ALA A 778 15.78 0.51 10.13
C ALA A 778 15.83 1.93 9.52
N GLN A 779 15.41 2.11 8.26
CA GLN A 779 15.22 3.42 7.64
C GLN A 779 13.82 3.98 7.99
N GLU A 780 12.76 3.17 7.86
CA GLU A 780 11.37 3.55 8.20
C GLU A 780 11.30 4.12 9.64
N VAL A 781 11.91 3.47 10.63
CA VAL A 781 11.88 3.92 12.05
C VAL A 781 12.77 5.12 12.36
N ARG A 782 13.54 5.62 11.40
CA ARG A 782 14.31 6.88 11.52
C ARG A 782 13.56 8.08 10.93
N THR A 783 12.43 7.84 10.26
CA THR A 783 11.45 8.88 9.88
C THR A 783 10.56 9.26 11.06
N ALA A 784 9.93 10.44 11.01
CA ALA A 784 8.99 10.87 12.05
C ALA A 784 7.77 9.94 12.19
N GLU A 785 7.25 9.47 11.06
CA GLU A 785 6.01 8.69 10.93
C GLU A 785 6.19 7.22 11.34
N GLY A 786 7.25 6.58 10.83
CA GLY A 786 7.59 5.20 11.13
C GLY A 786 8.18 5.02 12.52
N GLY A 787 8.98 5.98 12.99
CA GLY A 787 9.75 5.85 14.24
C GLY A 787 9.00 6.04 15.54
N LYS A 788 7.66 6.22 15.53
CA LYS A 788 6.78 6.28 16.71
C LYS A 788 7.38 7.07 17.89
N GLY A 789 7.81 8.31 17.63
CA GLY A 789 8.44 9.20 18.62
C GLY A 789 9.92 8.95 18.95
N LEU A 790 10.48 7.76 18.67
CA LEU A 790 11.87 7.40 18.98
C LEU A 790 12.89 7.78 17.89
N HIS A 791 12.42 8.20 16.70
CA HIS A 791 13.26 8.57 15.55
C HIS A 791 14.39 9.56 15.89
N SER A 792 14.14 10.54 16.77
CA SER A 792 15.14 11.52 17.21
C SER A 792 16.29 10.86 17.98
N THR A 793 15.97 9.93 18.87
CA THR A 793 16.95 9.16 19.66
C THR A 793 17.70 8.15 18.78
N LEU A 794 17.03 7.51 17.82
CA LEU A 794 17.64 6.60 16.85
C LEU A 794 18.60 7.33 15.89
N ASN A 795 18.26 8.55 15.44
CA ASN A 795 19.14 9.37 14.61
C ASN A 795 20.36 9.89 15.40
N PHE A 796 20.18 10.32 16.65
CA PHE A 796 21.30 10.71 17.53
C PHE A 796 22.26 9.54 17.80
N HIS A 797 21.74 8.32 17.97
CA HIS A 797 22.53 7.10 18.17
C HIS A 797 22.82 6.31 16.88
N SER A 798 22.64 6.93 15.70
CA SER A 798 22.75 6.26 14.39
C SER A 798 24.06 5.50 14.16
N LYS A 799 25.20 5.99 14.68
CA LYS A 799 26.52 5.32 14.59
C LYS A 799 26.60 3.93 15.25
N LYS A 800 25.59 3.54 16.03
CA LYS A 800 25.47 2.21 16.66
C LYS A 800 24.13 1.52 16.36
N PHE A 801 23.32 2.05 15.44
CA PHE A 801 22.01 1.50 15.06
C PHE A 801 22.02 1.00 13.62
N MET A 802 21.79 -0.31 13.41
CA MET A 802 21.72 -0.92 12.07
C MET A 802 20.53 -1.87 11.92
N GLY A 803 20.03 -2.00 10.69
CA GLY A 803 19.09 -3.06 10.31
C GLY A 803 19.85 -4.29 9.82
N ILE A 804 19.56 -5.46 10.37
CA ILE A 804 20.06 -6.76 9.88
C ILE A 804 18.84 -7.63 9.61
N LEU A 805 18.68 -8.08 8.36
CA LEU A 805 17.58 -8.94 7.96
C LEU A 805 17.67 -10.29 8.71
N ASN A 806 16.57 -10.76 9.29
CA ASN A 806 16.56 -12.08 9.92
C ASN A 806 16.75 -13.20 8.89
N GLY A 807 17.33 -14.32 9.32
CA GLY A 807 17.21 -15.59 8.59
C GLY A 807 16.02 -16.41 9.10
N ILE A 808 15.82 -17.57 8.49
CA ILE A 808 15.00 -18.67 9.02
C ILE A 808 15.88 -19.85 9.42
N ASP A 809 15.40 -20.69 10.33
CA ASP A 809 16.07 -21.94 10.65
C ASP A 809 15.80 -22.97 9.54
N THR A 810 16.72 -23.04 8.58
CA THR A 810 16.66 -23.95 7.42
C THR A 810 16.92 -25.42 7.78
N ASP A 811 17.32 -25.74 9.02
CA ASP A 811 17.28 -27.15 9.48
C ASP A 811 15.84 -27.51 9.88
N ALA A 812 15.10 -26.54 10.43
CA ALA A 812 13.75 -26.74 10.93
C ALA A 812 12.67 -26.53 9.86
N TRP A 813 12.89 -25.67 8.86
CA TRP A 813 11.95 -25.32 7.78
C TRP A 813 12.45 -25.82 6.43
N ASP A 814 12.40 -27.14 6.24
CA ASP A 814 12.96 -27.82 5.07
C ASP A 814 12.00 -28.85 4.45
N PRO A 815 11.43 -28.61 3.24
CA PRO A 815 10.46 -29.52 2.64
C PRO A 815 11.02 -30.89 2.22
N ALA A 816 12.34 -31.11 2.33
CA ALA A 816 12.96 -32.41 2.10
C ALA A 816 12.98 -33.31 3.35
N THR A 817 12.83 -32.72 4.56
CA THR A 817 12.96 -33.43 5.84
C THR A 817 11.84 -33.12 6.86
N ASP A 818 10.91 -32.21 6.55
CA ASP A 818 9.81 -31.78 7.42
C ASP A 818 8.78 -32.89 7.68
N ILE A 819 8.90 -33.52 8.85
CA ILE A 819 8.05 -34.62 9.33
C ILE A 819 6.54 -34.29 9.41
N PHE A 820 6.12 -33.03 9.26
CA PHE A 820 4.71 -32.66 9.21
C PHE A 820 4.11 -32.75 7.80
N LEU A 821 4.93 -32.86 6.75
CA LEU A 821 4.46 -33.04 5.38
C LEU A 821 4.07 -34.48 5.09
N LYS A 822 3.03 -34.67 4.27
CA LYS A 822 2.61 -36.01 3.80
C LYS A 822 3.67 -36.62 2.88
N VAL A 823 4.27 -35.79 2.03
CA VAL A 823 5.27 -36.17 1.02
C VAL A 823 6.36 -35.10 1.03
N GLN A 824 7.62 -35.53 1.12
CA GLN A 824 8.78 -34.64 1.06
C GLN A 824 9.10 -34.28 -0.40
N TYR A 825 9.71 -33.13 -0.64
CA TYR A 825 10.05 -32.64 -1.98
C TYR A 825 11.24 -31.67 -1.96
N THR A 826 11.78 -31.33 -3.14
CA THR A 826 12.98 -30.47 -3.26
C THR A 826 12.83 -29.50 -4.43
N ALA A 827 13.75 -28.53 -4.57
CA ALA A 827 13.77 -27.68 -5.77
C ALA A 827 13.99 -28.45 -7.09
N ASN A 828 14.50 -29.69 -7.03
CA ASN A 828 14.72 -30.54 -8.20
C ASN A 828 13.56 -31.51 -8.47
N ASP A 829 12.69 -31.76 -7.49
CA ASP A 829 11.51 -32.61 -7.61
C ASP A 829 10.34 -31.95 -6.86
N LEU A 830 9.39 -31.43 -7.63
CA LEU A 830 8.21 -30.73 -7.14
C LEU A 830 6.97 -31.66 -7.03
N GLN A 831 7.07 -32.97 -7.32
CA GLN A 831 5.92 -33.87 -7.29
C GLN A 831 5.27 -33.91 -5.90
N GLY A 832 6.07 -33.98 -4.83
CA GLY A 832 5.56 -33.95 -3.46
C GLY A 832 4.82 -32.64 -3.11
N LYS A 833 5.12 -31.51 -3.77
CA LYS A 833 4.37 -30.26 -3.61
C LYS A 833 2.93 -30.42 -4.12
N ALA A 834 2.76 -30.96 -5.33
CA ALA A 834 1.45 -31.27 -5.90
C ALA A 834 0.68 -32.31 -5.07
N GLU A 835 1.36 -33.34 -4.55
CA GLU A 835 0.73 -34.32 -3.66
C GLU A 835 0.29 -33.74 -2.31
N ASN A 836 1.04 -32.79 -1.75
CA ASN A 836 0.63 -32.02 -0.56
C ASN A 836 -0.57 -31.11 -0.89
N LYS A 837 -0.59 -30.42 -2.03
CA LYS A 837 -1.74 -29.60 -2.51
C LYS A 837 -3.02 -30.45 -2.65
N ALA A 838 -2.95 -31.57 -3.35
CA ALA A 838 -4.08 -32.50 -3.50
C ALA A 838 -4.52 -33.12 -2.16
N ALA A 839 -3.60 -33.34 -1.22
CA ALA A 839 -3.91 -33.86 0.10
C ALA A 839 -4.43 -32.79 1.09
N MET A 840 -4.06 -31.52 0.91
CA MET A 840 -4.66 -30.37 1.59
C MET A 840 -6.12 -30.21 1.18
N ARG A 841 -6.40 -30.24 -0.14
CA ARG A 841 -7.76 -30.15 -0.68
C ARG A 841 -8.68 -31.20 -0.05
N ARG A 842 -8.26 -32.47 -0.04
CA ARG A 842 -8.98 -33.57 0.62
C ARG A 842 -9.11 -33.40 2.14
N HIS A 843 -8.11 -32.85 2.84
CA HIS A 843 -8.19 -32.64 4.28
C HIS A 843 -9.19 -31.54 4.66
N LEU A 844 -9.19 -30.43 3.93
CA LEU A 844 -10.04 -29.27 4.18
C LEU A 844 -11.41 -29.33 3.47
N ARG A 845 -11.69 -30.39 2.71
CA ARG A 845 -12.87 -30.51 1.83
C ARG A 845 -12.97 -29.35 0.82
N LEU A 846 -11.85 -28.94 0.25
CA LEU A 846 -11.83 -28.09 -0.94
C LEU A 846 -12.00 -28.96 -2.18
N SER A 847 -12.52 -28.39 -3.26
CA SER A 847 -12.69 -29.08 -4.53
C SER A 847 -11.33 -29.47 -5.12
N SER A 848 -11.29 -30.65 -5.72
CA SER A 848 -10.17 -31.14 -6.55
C SER A 848 -10.70 -31.66 -7.89
N ALA A 849 -11.71 -30.98 -8.44
CA ALA A 849 -12.20 -31.21 -9.80
C ALA A 849 -11.23 -30.65 -10.85
N ASP A 850 -10.47 -29.62 -10.49
CA ASP A 850 -9.44 -28.99 -11.31
C ASP A 850 -8.11 -28.91 -10.53
N ASP A 851 -7.13 -29.71 -10.93
CA ASP A 851 -5.79 -29.70 -10.34
C ASP A 851 -4.97 -28.44 -10.71
N SER A 852 -5.35 -27.74 -11.79
CA SER A 852 -4.74 -26.49 -12.24
C SER A 852 -5.25 -25.22 -11.56
N GLN A 853 -6.29 -25.27 -10.71
CA GLN A 853 -6.67 -24.09 -9.90
C GLN A 853 -5.53 -23.66 -8.95
N PRO A 854 -5.12 -22.38 -8.92
CA PRO A 854 -4.13 -21.88 -7.95
C PRO A 854 -4.69 -21.89 -6.52
N LEU A 855 -3.84 -22.21 -5.54
CA LEU A 855 -4.14 -22.17 -4.11
C LEU A 855 -3.34 -21.07 -3.42
N VAL A 856 -4.04 -20.04 -2.95
CA VAL A 856 -3.50 -18.92 -2.18
C VAL A 856 -3.51 -19.25 -0.69
N GLY A 857 -2.34 -19.21 -0.06
CA GLY A 857 -2.15 -19.36 1.39
C GLY A 857 -2.03 -18.02 2.11
N CYS A 858 -2.56 -17.96 3.33
CA CYS A 858 -2.24 -16.90 4.28
C CYS A 858 -2.14 -17.47 5.70
N ILE A 859 -1.01 -17.25 6.37
CA ILE A 859 -0.79 -17.67 7.76
C ILE A 859 -0.30 -16.46 8.56
N THR A 860 -1.11 -15.95 9.49
CA THR A 860 -0.78 -14.71 10.21
C THR A 860 -1.56 -14.52 11.51
N ARG A 861 -1.15 -13.54 12.32
CA ARG A 861 -1.98 -13.01 13.41
C ARG A 861 -2.90 -11.93 12.82
N LEU A 862 -4.20 -12.03 13.06
CA LEU A 862 -5.18 -11.09 12.49
C LEU A 862 -5.20 -9.78 13.30
N VAL A 863 -4.24 -8.90 13.05
CA VAL A 863 -4.07 -7.59 13.71
C VAL A 863 -3.84 -6.48 12.68
N PRO A 864 -4.15 -5.20 12.98
CA PRO A 864 -4.10 -4.11 11.98
C PRO A 864 -2.78 -3.99 11.21
N GLN A 865 -1.64 -4.23 11.86
CA GLN A 865 -0.30 -4.34 11.25
C GLN A 865 -0.29 -5.19 9.97
N LYS A 866 -1.03 -6.30 9.95
CA LYS A 866 -1.03 -7.31 8.89
C LYS A 866 -2.03 -7.05 7.76
N GLY A 867 -2.63 -5.85 7.71
CA GLY A 867 -3.54 -5.46 6.63
C GLY A 867 -4.80 -6.33 6.58
N VAL A 868 -5.48 -6.52 7.72
CA VAL A 868 -6.64 -7.43 7.80
C VAL A 868 -7.77 -7.11 6.81
N HIS A 869 -7.94 -5.85 6.40
CA HIS A 869 -8.87 -5.47 5.33
C HIS A 869 -8.38 -5.96 3.95
N LEU A 870 -7.09 -5.88 3.66
CA LEU A 870 -6.48 -6.44 2.45
C LEU A 870 -6.52 -7.98 2.45
N ILE A 871 -6.35 -8.64 3.60
CA ILE A 871 -6.55 -10.10 3.72
C ILE A 871 -8.01 -10.46 3.44
N ARG A 872 -8.97 -9.71 4.01
CA ARG A 872 -10.40 -9.91 3.73
C ARG A 872 -10.70 -9.73 2.24
N HIS A 873 -10.20 -8.68 1.61
CA HIS A 873 -10.35 -8.43 0.18
C HIS A 873 -9.76 -9.57 -0.66
N ALA A 874 -8.54 -10.02 -0.35
CA ALA A 874 -7.87 -11.12 -1.05
C ALA A 874 -8.66 -12.44 -1.04
N ILE A 875 -9.44 -12.73 0.01
CA ILE A 875 -10.32 -13.92 0.06
C ILE A 875 -11.38 -13.86 -1.04
N TYR A 876 -12.05 -12.71 -1.20
CA TYR A 876 -13.07 -12.53 -2.24
C TYR A 876 -12.45 -12.40 -3.63
N ARG A 877 -11.36 -11.61 -3.78
CA ARG A 877 -10.67 -11.46 -5.07
C ARG A 877 -10.12 -12.79 -5.60
N THR A 878 -9.54 -13.63 -4.73
CA THR A 878 -9.08 -14.98 -5.11
C THR A 878 -10.22 -15.83 -5.68
N LEU A 879 -11.43 -15.70 -5.13
CA LEU A 879 -12.62 -16.42 -5.60
C LEU A 879 -13.14 -15.87 -6.94
N GLU A 880 -13.18 -14.55 -7.13
CA GLU A 880 -13.51 -13.92 -8.42
C GLU A 880 -12.61 -14.43 -9.55
N MET A 881 -11.33 -14.66 -9.25
CA MET A 881 -10.31 -15.11 -10.19
C MET A 881 -10.27 -16.63 -10.38
N GLY A 882 -11.23 -17.38 -9.83
CA GLY A 882 -11.32 -18.84 -9.94
C GLY A 882 -10.29 -19.63 -9.09
N GLY A 883 -9.58 -18.95 -8.19
CA GLY A 883 -8.60 -19.56 -7.29
C GLY A 883 -9.22 -20.11 -6.00
N GLN A 884 -8.38 -20.78 -5.21
CA GLN A 884 -8.72 -21.28 -3.87
C GLN A 884 -7.96 -20.49 -2.80
N PHE A 885 -8.56 -20.31 -1.62
CA PHE A 885 -7.95 -19.57 -0.51
C PHE A 885 -7.99 -20.35 0.81
N VAL A 886 -6.87 -20.41 1.52
CA VAL A 886 -6.76 -20.96 2.88
C VAL A 886 -6.13 -19.96 3.84
N LEU A 887 -6.91 -19.52 4.83
CA LEU A 887 -6.44 -18.72 5.96
C LEU A 887 -6.19 -19.58 7.19
N LEU A 888 -5.03 -19.43 7.83
CA LEU A 888 -4.76 -19.92 9.19
C LEU A 888 -4.33 -18.74 10.08
N GLY A 889 -5.17 -18.38 11.05
CA GLY A 889 -4.88 -17.24 11.91
C GLY A 889 -6.04 -16.80 12.79
N SER A 890 -5.74 -16.35 14.00
CA SER A 890 -6.70 -15.79 14.95
C SER A 890 -6.35 -14.35 15.31
N SER A 891 -7.33 -13.60 15.84
CA SER A 891 -7.11 -12.24 16.35
C SER A 891 -7.18 -12.19 17.89
N PRO A 892 -6.26 -11.46 18.55
CA PRO A 892 -6.46 -11.06 19.95
C PRO A 892 -7.47 -9.90 20.09
N VAL A 893 -7.94 -9.31 18.97
CA VAL A 893 -8.84 -8.15 18.95
C VAL A 893 -10.29 -8.63 18.72
N PRO A 894 -11.20 -8.52 19.71
CA PRO A 894 -12.52 -9.17 19.63
C PRO A 894 -13.48 -8.66 18.56
N HIS A 895 -13.20 -7.57 17.83
CA HIS A 895 -14.00 -7.17 16.66
C HIS A 895 -13.46 -7.81 15.37
N ILE A 896 -12.14 -7.83 15.16
CA ILE A 896 -11.51 -8.51 14.02
C ILE A 896 -11.80 -10.01 14.08
N GLN A 897 -11.69 -10.63 15.26
CA GLN A 897 -12.02 -12.05 15.45
C GLN A 897 -13.46 -12.35 14.98
N ARG A 898 -14.44 -11.53 15.38
CA ARG A 898 -15.86 -11.72 15.00
C ARG A 898 -16.13 -11.45 13.51
N GLU A 899 -15.42 -10.51 12.89
CA GLU A 899 -15.50 -10.28 11.43
C GLU A 899 -15.06 -11.53 10.67
N PHE A 900 -13.88 -12.07 11.01
CA PHE A 900 -13.36 -13.27 10.37
C PHE A 900 -14.15 -14.53 10.72
N GLU A 901 -14.75 -14.64 11.91
CA GLU A 901 -15.72 -15.68 12.25
C GLU A 901 -16.98 -15.60 11.36
N GLY A 902 -17.47 -14.39 11.05
CA GLY A 902 -18.53 -14.18 10.07
C GLY A 902 -18.18 -14.73 8.69
N ILE A 903 -16.98 -14.40 8.19
CA ILE A 903 -16.47 -14.89 6.89
C ILE A 903 -16.25 -16.41 6.92
N ALA A 904 -15.75 -16.97 8.02
CA ALA A 904 -15.56 -18.41 8.18
C ALA A 904 -16.89 -19.18 8.15
N ASN A 905 -17.95 -18.62 8.76
CA ASN A 905 -19.30 -19.17 8.68
C ASN A 905 -19.89 -19.04 7.27
N GLN A 906 -19.66 -17.92 6.56
CA GLN A 906 -20.07 -17.75 5.16
C GLN A 906 -19.49 -18.83 4.24
N PHE A 907 -18.23 -19.23 4.47
CA PHE A 907 -17.50 -20.17 3.62
C PHE A 907 -17.32 -21.57 4.24
N GLN A 908 -18.08 -21.95 5.28
CA GLN A 908 -17.82 -23.18 6.06
C GLN A 908 -17.74 -24.46 5.20
N ASP A 909 -18.67 -24.63 4.27
CA ASP A 909 -18.78 -25.80 3.38
C ASP A 909 -18.54 -25.45 1.89
N HIS A 910 -18.06 -24.24 1.60
CA HIS A 910 -17.81 -23.73 0.24
C HIS A 910 -16.69 -24.49 -0.49
N GLU A 911 -16.74 -24.66 -1.81
CA GLU A 911 -15.77 -25.52 -2.52
C GLU A 911 -14.34 -24.97 -2.62
N HIS A 912 -14.13 -23.65 -2.55
CA HIS A 912 -12.83 -23.02 -2.86
C HIS A 912 -12.18 -22.24 -1.68
N ILE A 913 -12.89 -22.01 -0.57
CA ILE A 913 -12.46 -21.07 0.49
C ILE A 913 -12.57 -21.71 1.87
N ARG A 914 -11.50 -21.65 2.68
CA ARG A 914 -11.49 -22.12 4.09
C ARG A 914 -10.75 -21.15 5.01
N LEU A 915 -11.37 -20.81 6.14
CA LEU A 915 -10.77 -19.99 7.20
C LEU A 915 -10.65 -20.84 8.48
N ILE A 916 -9.46 -20.85 9.08
CA ILE A 916 -9.12 -21.72 10.21
C ILE A 916 -8.60 -20.82 11.34
N LEU A 917 -9.53 -20.41 12.22
CA LEU A 917 -9.33 -19.28 13.13
C LEU A 917 -8.65 -19.67 14.46
N LYS A 918 -7.50 -20.33 14.36
CA LYS A 918 -6.68 -20.79 15.49
C LYS A 918 -5.19 -20.71 15.15
N TYR A 919 -4.34 -20.88 16.17
CA TYR A 919 -2.94 -21.27 15.97
C TYR A 919 -2.84 -22.79 15.82
N ASP A 920 -2.07 -23.26 14.83
CA ASP A 920 -1.80 -24.68 14.59
C ASP A 920 -0.47 -24.83 13.82
N GLU A 921 0.58 -25.31 14.48
CA GLU A 921 1.91 -25.40 13.85
C GLU A 921 1.94 -26.45 12.74
N SER A 922 1.43 -27.66 12.97
CA SER A 922 1.44 -28.75 12.00
C SER A 922 0.64 -28.42 10.75
N LEU A 923 -0.49 -27.72 10.89
CA LEU A 923 -1.24 -27.23 9.73
C LEU A 923 -0.52 -26.08 9.01
N SER A 924 0.21 -25.21 9.72
CA SER A 924 0.96 -24.11 9.07
C SER A 924 2.01 -24.64 8.09
N ARG A 925 2.74 -25.68 8.49
CA ARG A 925 3.72 -26.44 7.70
C ARG A 925 3.12 -26.93 6.38
N TYR A 926 1.95 -27.54 6.51
CA TYR A 926 1.21 -28.14 5.42
C TYR A 926 0.62 -27.08 4.46
N ILE A 927 0.24 -25.90 4.95
CA ILE A 927 -0.21 -24.78 4.11
C ILE A 927 0.95 -24.24 3.26
N TYR A 928 2.13 -23.99 3.82
CA TYR A 928 3.30 -23.56 3.02
C TYR A 928 3.66 -24.56 1.90
N ALA A 929 3.55 -25.87 2.19
CA ALA A 929 3.77 -26.89 1.17
C ALA A 929 2.67 -26.89 0.09
N ALA A 930 1.41 -26.81 0.49
CA ALA A 930 0.26 -26.92 -0.40
C ALA A 930 0.01 -25.68 -1.27
N SER A 931 0.31 -24.46 -0.78
CA SER A 931 0.00 -23.23 -1.50
C SER A 931 0.92 -23.00 -2.70
N ASP A 932 0.36 -22.51 -3.79
CA ASP A 932 1.10 -22.01 -4.94
C ASP A 932 1.56 -20.56 -4.67
N MET A 933 0.66 -19.73 -4.14
CA MET A 933 0.90 -18.32 -3.82
C MET A 933 0.73 -18.07 -2.33
N PHE A 934 1.45 -17.10 -1.76
CA PHE A 934 1.33 -16.76 -0.33
C PHE A 934 1.23 -15.24 -0.13
N ILE A 935 0.14 -14.76 0.49
CA ILE A 935 -0.06 -13.31 0.68
C ILE A 935 0.50 -12.79 2.01
N ILE A 936 1.23 -11.66 1.96
CA ILE A 936 1.62 -10.87 3.14
C ILE A 936 1.33 -9.37 2.88
N PRO A 937 0.05 -8.94 2.91
CA PRO A 937 -0.35 -7.56 2.59
C PRO A 937 -0.20 -6.61 3.80
N SER A 938 0.94 -6.64 4.47
CA SER A 938 1.15 -5.90 5.72
C SER A 938 1.19 -4.37 5.52
N ILE A 939 0.57 -3.64 6.45
CA ILE A 939 0.63 -2.18 6.52
C ILE A 939 2.04 -1.74 6.91
N PHE A 940 2.71 -2.46 7.82
CA PHE A 940 4.15 -2.37 8.03
C PHE A 940 4.66 -3.73 8.54
N GLU A 941 5.86 -4.13 8.13
CA GLU A 941 6.43 -5.43 8.50
C GLU A 941 7.90 -5.29 8.89
N PRO A 942 8.24 -5.31 10.20
CA PRO A 942 9.61 -5.13 10.65
C PRO A 942 10.63 -6.07 10.01
N CYS A 943 10.21 -7.30 9.72
CA CYS A 943 10.98 -8.26 8.93
C CYS A 943 10.08 -9.16 8.09
N GLY A 944 9.17 -9.88 8.78
CA GLY A 944 8.46 -11.02 8.20
C GLY A 944 9.38 -12.24 8.11
N LEU A 945 8.90 -13.39 8.56
CA LEU A 945 9.54 -14.70 8.34
C LEU A 945 8.71 -15.58 7.40
N THR A 946 7.42 -15.29 7.27
CA THR A 946 6.43 -16.12 6.56
C THR A 946 6.66 -16.15 5.06
N GLN A 947 7.17 -15.06 4.47
CA GLN A 947 7.55 -14.97 3.06
C GLN A 947 8.81 -15.80 2.74
N MET A 948 9.79 -15.83 3.65
CA MET A 948 11.00 -16.66 3.51
C MET A 948 10.65 -18.15 3.62
N ILE A 949 9.76 -18.51 4.55
CA ILE A 949 9.24 -19.87 4.66
C ILE A 949 8.41 -20.24 3.42
N ALA A 950 7.55 -19.35 2.93
CA ALA A 950 6.77 -19.60 1.70
C ALA A 950 7.69 -19.89 0.50
N MET A 951 8.67 -19.03 0.22
CA MET A 951 9.67 -19.24 -0.84
C MET A 951 10.46 -20.55 -0.65
N ARG A 952 10.90 -20.86 0.59
CA ARG A 952 11.60 -22.12 0.90
C ARG A 952 10.76 -23.37 0.60
N TYR A 953 9.44 -23.28 0.70
CA TYR A 953 8.48 -24.33 0.36
C TYR A 953 7.93 -24.18 -1.08
N GLY A 954 8.49 -23.28 -1.88
CA GLY A 954 8.13 -23.06 -3.29
C GLY A 954 6.73 -22.46 -3.46
N SER A 955 6.26 -21.68 -2.49
CA SER A 955 5.05 -20.87 -2.61
C SER A 955 5.43 -19.42 -2.83
N VAL A 956 5.10 -18.88 -4.00
CA VAL A 956 5.55 -17.57 -4.47
C VAL A 956 4.87 -16.46 -3.65
N PRO A 957 5.64 -15.53 -3.07
CA PRO A 957 5.09 -14.49 -2.18
C PRO A 957 4.44 -13.34 -2.95
N ILE A 958 3.35 -12.80 -2.40
CA ILE A 958 2.63 -11.62 -2.89
C ILE A 958 2.54 -10.62 -1.73
N VAL A 959 3.28 -9.50 -1.79
CA VAL A 959 3.55 -8.66 -0.61
C VAL A 959 3.44 -7.16 -0.86
N ARG A 960 3.27 -6.38 0.21
CA ARG A 960 3.47 -4.93 0.13
C ARG A 960 4.96 -4.58 0.28
N LYS A 961 5.49 -3.66 -0.55
CA LYS A 961 6.84 -3.08 -0.40
C LYS A 961 6.90 -2.22 0.89
N THR A 962 7.28 -2.84 2.02
CA THR A 962 7.51 -2.20 3.33
C THR A 962 8.40 -3.06 4.22
N GLY A 963 9.23 -2.41 5.05
CA GLY A 963 10.17 -3.05 5.97
C GLY A 963 10.90 -4.24 5.35
N GLY A 964 10.98 -5.36 6.08
CA GLY A 964 11.72 -6.54 5.59
C GLY A 964 11.08 -7.29 4.42
N LEU A 965 9.82 -7.00 4.06
CA LEU A 965 9.23 -7.53 2.83
C LEU A 965 9.91 -6.88 1.61
N ASN A 966 10.22 -5.58 1.69
CA ASN A 966 10.99 -4.85 0.67
C ASN A 966 12.48 -5.30 0.61
N ASP A 967 13.01 -5.87 1.70
CA ASP A 967 14.38 -6.40 1.76
C ASP A 967 14.49 -7.89 1.35
N SER A 968 13.36 -8.58 1.08
CA SER A 968 13.35 -10.04 0.84
C SER A 968 12.47 -10.51 -0.33
N VAL A 969 11.53 -9.69 -0.81
CA VAL A 969 10.69 -10.00 -1.98
C VAL A 969 10.84 -8.90 -3.02
N PHE A 970 11.17 -9.32 -4.23
CA PHE A 970 11.53 -8.51 -5.37
C PHE A 970 10.65 -8.92 -6.55
N ASP A 971 10.01 -7.93 -7.17
CA ASP A 971 8.98 -8.19 -8.18
C ASP A 971 9.55 -8.82 -9.46
N VAL A 972 8.82 -9.77 -10.06
CA VAL A 972 9.20 -10.40 -11.34
C VAL A 972 9.05 -9.48 -12.55
N ASP A 973 8.10 -8.55 -12.52
CA ASP A 973 7.80 -7.65 -13.65
C ASP A 973 8.51 -6.27 -13.51
N ASP A 974 9.28 -6.05 -12.44
CA ASP A 974 10.04 -4.81 -12.21
C ASP A 974 11.42 -4.90 -12.88
N ASP A 975 11.50 -4.39 -14.10
CA ASP A 975 12.71 -4.50 -14.92
C ASP A 975 13.93 -3.73 -14.40
N THR A 976 13.76 -2.87 -13.39
CA THR A 976 14.88 -2.23 -12.69
C THR A 976 15.65 -3.21 -11.80
N ILE A 977 15.03 -4.33 -11.43
CA ILE A 977 15.61 -5.35 -10.56
C ILE A 977 16.41 -6.35 -11.39
N PRO A 978 17.71 -6.60 -11.08
CA PRO A 978 18.49 -7.63 -11.76
C PRO A 978 17.82 -9.00 -11.65
N TYR A 979 17.67 -9.70 -12.79
CA TYR A 979 16.87 -10.92 -12.92
C TYR A 979 17.10 -11.94 -11.79
N GLN A 980 18.36 -12.14 -11.38
CA GLN A 980 18.75 -13.05 -10.29
C GLN A 980 18.00 -12.86 -8.95
N TYR A 981 17.57 -11.65 -8.61
CA TYR A 981 16.91 -11.36 -7.33
C TYR A 981 15.38 -11.49 -7.36
N ARG A 982 14.75 -11.35 -8.54
CA ARG A 982 13.27 -11.36 -8.68
C ARG A 982 12.67 -12.69 -8.20
N ASN A 983 11.77 -12.67 -7.21
CA ASN A 983 11.34 -13.85 -6.45
C ASN A 983 9.89 -13.72 -5.90
N GLY A 984 9.03 -12.93 -6.55
CA GLY A 984 7.63 -12.80 -6.15
C GLY A 984 6.90 -11.63 -6.83
N PHE A 985 5.76 -11.27 -6.26
CA PHE A 985 4.93 -10.16 -6.71
C PHE A 985 4.77 -9.12 -5.60
N THR A 986 4.76 -7.85 -5.98
CA THR A 986 4.76 -6.74 -5.03
C THR A 986 3.75 -5.65 -5.38
N PHE A 987 3.35 -4.89 -4.37
CA PHE A 987 2.57 -3.66 -4.54
C PHE A 987 2.96 -2.61 -3.50
N THR A 988 2.71 -1.33 -3.78
CA THR A 988 3.18 -0.22 -2.93
C THR A 988 2.07 0.34 -2.04
N THR A 989 0.91 0.67 -2.62
CA THR A 989 -0.21 1.29 -1.91
C THR A 989 -0.92 0.29 -0.98
N PRO A 990 -1.28 0.64 0.27
CA PRO A 990 -2.00 -0.26 1.18
C PRO A 990 -3.51 -0.26 0.88
N ASP A 991 -3.89 -0.52 -0.38
CA ASP A 991 -5.27 -0.49 -0.86
C ASP A 991 -5.61 -1.70 -1.76
N GLU A 992 -6.90 -1.85 -2.04
CA GLU A 992 -7.45 -2.96 -2.83
C GLU A 992 -6.97 -2.93 -4.29
N GLN A 993 -6.72 -1.74 -4.85
CA GLN A 993 -6.20 -1.58 -6.21
C GLN A 993 -4.74 -2.04 -6.33
N GLY A 994 -3.87 -1.66 -5.40
CA GLY A 994 -2.50 -2.13 -5.34
C GLY A 994 -2.42 -3.65 -5.18
N LEU A 995 -3.24 -4.21 -4.28
CA LEU A 995 -3.31 -5.67 -4.09
C LEU A 995 -3.83 -6.42 -5.32
N ASN A 996 -4.89 -5.92 -5.98
CA ASN A 996 -5.40 -6.47 -7.24
C ASN A 996 -4.30 -6.49 -8.30
N GLY A 997 -3.57 -5.38 -8.47
CA GLY A 997 -2.47 -5.28 -9.42
C GLY A 997 -1.32 -6.27 -9.20
N ALA A 998 -1.15 -6.82 -7.99
CA ALA A 998 -0.19 -7.89 -7.71
C ALA A 998 -0.81 -9.30 -7.87
N LEU A 999 -2.05 -9.50 -7.43
CA LEU A 999 -2.79 -10.77 -7.60
C LEU A 999 -3.03 -11.08 -9.08
N ASP A 1000 -3.49 -10.11 -9.86
CA ASP A 1000 -3.84 -10.26 -11.26
C ASP A 1000 -2.61 -10.69 -12.10
N ARG A 1001 -1.43 -10.14 -11.80
CA ARG A 1001 -0.15 -10.55 -12.43
C ARG A 1001 0.29 -11.96 -12.01
N ALA A 1002 0.16 -12.29 -10.72
CA ALA A 1002 0.49 -13.62 -10.21
C ALA A 1002 -0.37 -14.73 -10.83
N PHE A 1003 -1.68 -14.51 -10.92
CA PHE A 1003 -2.62 -15.44 -11.57
C PHE A 1003 -2.41 -15.52 -13.08
N ASN A 1004 -2.11 -14.38 -13.74
CA ASN A 1004 -1.78 -14.36 -15.17
C ASN A 1004 -0.55 -15.24 -15.46
N LEU A 1005 0.55 -15.09 -14.71
CA LEU A 1005 1.74 -15.93 -14.88
C LEU A 1005 1.44 -17.41 -14.59
N TYR A 1006 0.73 -17.70 -13.48
CA TYR A 1006 0.40 -19.07 -13.08
C TYR A 1006 -0.43 -19.82 -14.13
N ASN A 1007 -1.46 -19.17 -14.68
CA ASN A 1007 -2.40 -19.77 -15.61
C ASN A 1007 -1.83 -19.88 -17.04
N ASN A 1008 -1.07 -18.88 -17.49
CA ASN A 1008 -0.66 -18.76 -18.90
C ASN A 1008 0.78 -19.20 -19.18
N ASP A 1009 1.68 -19.25 -18.18
CA ASP A 1009 3.05 -19.74 -18.34
C ASP A 1009 3.51 -20.63 -17.17
N SER A 1010 3.14 -21.90 -17.27
CA SER A 1010 3.54 -22.94 -16.31
C SER A 1010 5.05 -23.21 -16.32
N GLU A 1011 5.79 -22.90 -17.39
CA GLU A 1011 7.24 -23.13 -17.41
C GLU A 1011 7.95 -22.05 -16.60
N THR A 1012 7.71 -20.77 -16.89
CA THR A 1012 8.27 -19.65 -16.12
C THR A 1012 7.82 -19.71 -14.66
N TRP A 1013 6.57 -20.10 -14.39
CA TRP A 1013 6.12 -20.33 -13.01
C TRP A 1013 6.93 -21.42 -12.30
N GLN A 1014 7.18 -22.56 -12.95
CA GLN A 1014 8.02 -23.60 -12.35
C GLN A 1014 9.47 -23.15 -12.20
N GLN A 1015 10.03 -22.37 -13.12
CA GLN A 1015 11.37 -21.80 -12.99
C GLN A 1015 11.46 -20.86 -11.78
N LEU A 1016 10.45 -20.02 -11.55
CA LEU A 1016 10.32 -19.16 -10.37
C LEU A 1016 10.24 -19.98 -9.08
N VAL A 1017 9.35 -20.98 -9.01
CA VAL A 1017 9.24 -21.88 -7.83
C VAL A 1017 10.56 -22.59 -7.51
N ARG A 1018 11.27 -23.11 -8.52
CA ARG A 1018 12.59 -23.75 -8.30
C ARG A 1018 13.66 -22.76 -7.86
N LYS A 1019 13.59 -21.50 -8.31
CA LYS A 1019 14.51 -20.43 -7.90
C LYS A 1019 14.28 -20.04 -6.43
N ASP A 1020 13.04 -19.77 -6.05
CA ASP A 1020 12.64 -19.37 -4.70
C ASP A 1020 13.07 -20.39 -3.63
N MET A 1021 12.91 -21.69 -3.92
CA MET A 1021 13.35 -22.78 -3.02
C MET A 1021 14.87 -22.87 -2.84
N ASN A 1022 15.65 -22.34 -3.79
CA ASN A 1022 17.11 -22.33 -3.79
C ASN A 1022 17.73 -21.04 -3.22
N ILE A 1023 16.92 -20.05 -2.81
CA ILE A 1023 17.45 -18.84 -2.15
C ILE A 1023 17.90 -19.20 -0.73
N ASP A 1024 19.13 -18.79 -0.37
CA ASP A 1024 19.66 -18.96 0.99
C ASP A 1024 19.07 -17.92 1.95
N PHE A 1025 17.95 -18.29 2.59
CA PHE A 1025 17.38 -17.57 3.72
C PHE A 1025 17.93 -18.04 5.08
N SER A 1026 19.04 -18.79 5.13
CA SER A 1026 19.61 -19.26 6.40
C SER A 1026 20.19 -18.13 7.24
N TRP A 1027 20.34 -18.39 8.54
CA TRP A 1027 21.01 -17.46 9.45
C TRP A 1027 22.50 -17.24 9.18
N HIS A 1028 23.14 -17.92 8.20
CA HIS A 1028 24.59 -17.84 8.01
C HIS A 1028 25.09 -16.41 7.70
N SER A 1029 24.43 -15.72 6.76
CA SER A 1029 24.77 -14.33 6.40
C SER A 1029 24.51 -13.38 7.58
N SER A 1030 23.30 -13.37 8.12
CA SER A 1030 22.87 -12.46 9.19
C SER A 1030 23.65 -12.65 10.49
N ALA A 1031 23.91 -13.90 10.89
CA ALA A 1031 24.71 -14.19 12.09
C ALA A 1031 26.17 -13.75 11.93
N SER A 1032 26.72 -13.75 10.71
CA SER A 1032 28.06 -13.21 10.44
C SER A 1032 28.10 -11.68 10.63
N GLN A 1033 27.03 -10.96 10.30
CA GLN A 1033 26.92 -9.52 10.57
C GLN A 1033 26.81 -9.22 12.08
N TYR A 1034 26.05 -10.04 12.83
CA TYR A 1034 25.98 -9.94 14.29
C TYR A 1034 27.34 -10.25 14.95
N GLU A 1035 28.03 -11.32 14.53
CA GLU A 1035 29.39 -11.67 14.95
C GLU A 1035 30.39 -10.53 14.70
N GLU A 1036 30.35 -9.91 13.52
CA GLU A 1036 31.24 -8.80 13.20
C GLU A 1036 30.99 -7.57 14.09
N LEU A 1037 29.72 -7.25 14.39
CA LEU A 1037 29.36 -6.21 15.36
C LEU A 1037 29.85 -6.54 16.78
N TYR A 1038 29.67 -7.79 17.23
CA TYR A 1038 30.16 -8.25 18.52
C TYR A 1038 31.68 -8.10 18.62
N ALA A 1039 32.42 -8.63 17.64
CA ALA A 1039 33.87 -8.55 17.57
C ALA A 1039 34.38 -7.10 17.55
N LYS A 1040 33.79 -6.22 16.73
CA LYS A 1040 34.11 -4.79 16.69
C LYS A 1040 33.87 -4.09 18.04
N SER A 1041 32.80 -4.45 18.74
CA SER A 1041 32.43 -3.86 20.04
C SER A 1041 33.36 -4.33 21.17
N VAL A 1042 33.65 -5.64 21.21
CA VAL A 1042 34.57 -6.26 22.19
C VAL A 1042 36.01 -5.79 21.98
N ALA A 1043 36.48 -5.69 20.72
CA ALA A 1043 37.81 -5.19 20.40
C ALA A 1043 37.99 -3.72 20.86
N ARG A 1044 36.99 -2.86 20.63
CA ARG A 1044 36.99 -1.47 21.12
C ARG A 1044 37.08 -1.39 22.65
N ALA A 1045 36.38 -2.28 23.37
CA ALA A 1045 36.45 -2.33 24.83
C ALA A 1045 37.83 -2.78 25.33
N ARG A 1046 38.35 -3.89 24.81
CA ARG A 1046 39.69 -4.40 25.18
C ARG A 1046 40.77 -3.36 24.88
N ALA A 1047 40.71 -2.69 23.73
CA ALA A 1047 41.64 -1.61 23.37
C ALA A 1047 41.53 -0.34 24.23
N ALA A 1048 40.36 -0.07 24.84
CA ALA A 1048 40.21 0.99 25.83
C ALA A 1048 40.84 0.59 27.17
N THR A 1049 40.58 -0.62 27.65
CA THR A 1049 41.16 -1.15 28.90
C THR A 1049 42.68 -1.33 28.82
N SER A 1050 43.27 -1.58 27.65
CA SER A 1050 44.72 -1.59 27.45
C SER A 1050 45.37 -0.19 27.38
N ARG A 1051 44.60 0.89 27.55
CA ARG A 1051 45.08 2.29 27.56
C ARG A 1051 44.87 2.99 28.91
N THR A 1052 44.34 2.28 29.91
CA THR A 1052 44.01 2.75 31.26
C THR A 1052 44.77 1.93 32.29
#